data_AF-A0A2Z3R094-F1
#
_entry.id   AF-A0A2Z3R094-F1
#
_cell.length_a   1.000
_cell.length_b   1.000
_cell.length_c   1.000
_cell.angle_alpha   90.00
_cell.angle_beta   90.00
_cell.angle_gamma   90.00
#
_symmetry.space_group_name_H-M   'P 1'
#
loop_
_entity.id
_entity.type
_entity.pdbx_description
1 polymer ?
#
loop_
_entity_poly.entity_id
_entity_poly.type
_entity_poly.pdbx_seq_one_letter_code
_entity_poly.pdbx_strand_id
1 'polypeptide(L)'
;MDTLFAEGRNCWRIVSAEAVAFLIDGEAYFRAFQEAACTAEDTILISGWDVDSRMALDGAGDGRPDNRLGPFLDTLIRRKPGVHAFLLNWDFSLIFALEREPFPAFKLGWRTHKRLHFHLDGHHPPAGSHHQKIVVVDDRMAFAGGLDLTIHRWDTRAHRAHDKRRMGPAGRPYGPFHDVQIAVSGPAARALGDLVRSRWHEATGERIPAPRARSPATWALSAAPLLHHVPVAISRTRGRYEGHAGVDEIRHLYRDALARAREVVYIENQYLTAAAVGDALRALLQRADPPEIIIVLPLSIPGWLQRHTMGVLRDRLLAQLRAADHKHRLRACYPVVPGLAGDCVKVHSKVLIVDDTFVTVGSANINNRSMGLDSECNISIDGLQDPRIATAIDALRCDLLGEHLGLSEADARQYRREAGSWTAVIDARCDAPRHLEPLPDRAHDALSPLADSLIADPERPVAAPEFIASYVPESARAHLATRLLRNTLILTGFATLGAIWHYTPLHVWLDVPRLIALLRTASRYAAAPLALWGAYLIGGLSFFPVTLLIVVTALAFTPPQNLLYAFLGCLSSASLNYALGRILGGRILHRLAPRAFRELHHRLRRPGLGTMILVSTVPIAPFTVVTVGAGALKVRYRDLVIGTTVGVTPGILLLTLFTGSLASTLDHPATKHILLLAVIAVALAALALGLRRWLAEHFTKPGSTACARK
;
A
#
# COMPACT_ATOMS: atom_id res chain seq x y z
N MET A 1 -12.14 27.98 -37.61
CA MET A 1 -11.34 26.93 -36.93
C MET A 1 -11.80 26.93 -35.49
N ASP A 2 -12.39 25.83 -35.03
CA ASP A 2 -13.04 25.76 -33.73
C ASP A 2 -12.00 25.80 -32.60
N THR A 3 -12.31 26.55 -31.54
CA THR A 3 -11.51 26.58 -30.31
C THR A 3 -11.47 25.19 -29.68
N LEU A 4 -10.31 24.74 -29.17
CA LEU A 4 -10.22 23.42 -28.52
C LEU A 4 -11.18 23.32 -27.34
N PHE A 5 -11.23 24.39 -26.54
CA PHE A 5 -12.00 24.44 -25.32
C PHE A 5 -13.47 24.71 -25.58
N ALA A 6 -14.32 23.93 -24.91
CA ALA A 6 -15.76 24.01 -24.93
C ALA A 6 -16.27 23.81 -23.48
N GLU A 7 -16.66 24.91 -22.85
CA GLU A 7 -17.22 24.89 -21.49
C GLU A 7 -18.44 23.97 -21.40
N GLY A 8 -18.50 23.18 -20.33
CA GLY A 8 -19.55 22.18 -20.12
C GLY A 8 -19.36 20.86 -20.89
N ARG A 9 -18.36 20.76 -21.76
CA ARG A 9 -18.00 19.49 -22.45
C ARG A 9 -16.61 18.98 -22.08
N ASN A 10 -15.57 19.75 -22.39
CA ASN A 10 -14.17 19.33 -22.17
C ASN A 10 -13.42 20.26 -21.20
N CYS A 11 -14.07 21.31 -20.71
CA CYS A 11 -13.61 22.09 -19.57
C CYS A 11 -14.80 22.62 -18.77
N TRP A 12 -14.56 22.91 -17.50
CA TRP A 12 -15.53 23.56 -16.63
C TRP A 12 -15.67 25.04 -16.97
N ARG A 13 -14.51 25.72 -17.04
CA ARG A 13 -14.42 27.16 -17.24
C ARG A 13 -13.15 27.53 -18.01
N ILE A 14 -13.25 28.55 -18.84
CA ILE A 14 -12.14 29.24 -19.48
C ILE A 14 -11.98 30.59 -18.79
N VAL A 15 -10.80 30.83 -18.20
CA VAL A 15 -10.53 32.02 -17.38
C VAL A 15 -9.17 32.59 -17.73
N SER A 16 -8.98 33.90 -17.58
CA SER A 16 -7.66 34.51 -17.77
C SER A 16 -6.76 34.20 -16.58
N ALA A 17 -5.53 33.76 -16.85
CA ALA A 17 -4.43 33.81 -15.89
C ALA A 17 -3.58 35.06 -16.17
N GLU A 18 -3.33 35.87 -15.15
CA GLU A 18 -2.47 37.06 -15.29
C GLU A 18 -1.00 36.66 -15.49
N ALA A 19 -0.58 35.58 -14.84
CA ALA A 19 0.72 34.97 -15.00
C ALA A 19 0.61 33.45 -14.80
N VAL A 20 1.47 32.70 -15.52
CA VAL A 20 1.57 31.24 -15.45
C VAL A 20 3.03 30.83 -15.34
N ALA A 21 3.34 29.88 -14.46
CA ALA A 21 4.62 29.19 -14.41
C ALA A 21 4.43 27.68 -14.26
N PHE A 22 5.36 26.91 -14.81
CA PHE A 22 5.46 25.47 -14.57
C PHE A 22 6.58 25.24 -13.55
N LEU A 23 6.29 24.48 -12.51
CA LEU A 23 7.20 24.16 -11.42
C LEU A 23 7.55 22.68 -11.54
N ILE A 24 8.77 22.43 -11.99
CA ILE A 24 9.28 21.08 -12.21
C ILE A 24 9.95 20.61 -10.90
N ASP A 25 9.51 19.46 -10.43
CA ASP A 25 9.87 18.80 -9.17
C ASP A 25 9.45 19.52 -7.88
N GLY A 26 9.57 18.77 -6.79
CA GLY A 26 9.18 19.22 -5.45
C GLY A 26 9.98 20.42 -4.94
N GLU A 27 11.27 20.56 -5.26
CA GLU A 27 12.07 21.71 -4.80
C GLU A 27 11.50 23.04 -5.30
N ALA A 28 11.11 23.11 -6.58
CA ALA A 28 10.53 24.32 -7.16
C ALA A 28 9.14 24.59 -6.59
N TYR A 29 8.28 23.56 -6.53
CA TYR A 29 6.91 23.72 -6.03
C TYR A 29 6.85 24.09 -4.55
N PHE A 30 7.56 23.36 -3.69
CA PHE A 30 7.45 23.57 -2.24
C PHE A 30 8.05 24.90 -1.81
N ARG A 31 9.11 25.37 -2.49
CA ARG A 31 9.61 26.74 -2.33
C ARG A 31 8.57 27.77 -2.76
N ALA A 32 7.98 27.62 -3.95
CA ALA A 32 6.95 28.54 -4.43
C ALA A 32 5.72 28.58 -3.52
N PHE A 33 5.33 27.44 -2.94
CA PHE A 33 4.29 27.38 -1.92
C PHE A 33 4.67 28.19 -0.66
N GLN A 34 5.89 28.04 -0.15
CA GLN A 34 6.36 28.81 1.00
C GLN A 34 6.33 30.32 0.74
N GLU A 35 6.82 30.74 -0.43
CA GLU A 35 6.83 32.13 -0.88
C GLU A 35 5.40 32.69 -0.95
N ALA A 36 4.49 31.98 -1.63
CA ALA A 36 3.09 32.37 -1.72
C ALA A 36 2.41 32.44 -0.35
N ALA A 37 2.55 31.41 0.49
CA ALA A 37 1.97 31.37 1.82
C ALA A 37 2.46 32.52 2.70
N CYS A 38 3.74 32.91 2.58
CA CYS A 38 4.29 34.08 3.27
C CYS A 38 3.64 35.40 2.83
N THR A 39 3.05 35.49 1.64
CA THR A 39 2.29 36.67 1.20
C THR A 39 0.83 36.71 1.67
N ALA A 40 0.29 35.59 2.18
CA ALA A 40 -1.11 35.47 2.54
C ALA A 40 -1.59 36.56 3.52
N GLU A 41 -2.77 37.11 3.26
CA GLU A 41 -3.43 38.16 4.04
C GLU A 41 -4.74 37.68 4.69
N ASP A 42 -5.45 36.72 4.07
CA ASP A 42 -6.80 36.30 4.47
C ASP A 42 -6.95 34.77 4.52
N THR A 43 -6.73 34.06 3.40
CA THR A 43 -7.00 32.61 3.32
C THR A 43 -5.90 31.82 2.61
N ILE A 44 -5.58 30.65 3.16
CA ILE A 44 -4.82 29.60 2.49
C ILE A 44 -5.72 28.37 2.38
N LEU A 45 -6.02 27.94 1.16
CA LEU A 45 -6.81 26.74 0.90
C LEU A 45 -5.89 25.65 0.38
N ILE A 46 -5.94 24.46 0.97
CA ILE A 46 -5.15 23.30 0.57
C ILE A 46 -6.12 22.13 0.40
N SER A 47 -6.14 21.55 -0.79
CA SER A 47 -6.89 20.35 -1.15
C SER A 47 -5.90 19.32 -1.67
N GLY A 48 -5.91 18.11 -1.12
CA GLY A 48 -4.91 17.09 -1.44
C GLY A 48 -5.47 15.68 -1.32
N TRP A 49 -4.87 14.76 -2.07
CA TRP A 49 -5.06 13.33 -1.81
C TRP A 49 -4.44 12.96 -0.47
N ASP A 50 -3.29 13.56 -0.15
CA ASP A 50 -2.63 13.41 1.15
C ASP A 50 -1.96 14.72 1.58
N VAL A 51 -1.96 15.01 2.88
CA VAL A 51 -1.26 16.15 3.47
C VAL A 51 -0.57 15.66 4.74
N ASP A 52 0.76 15.75 4.79
CA ASP A 52 1.56 15.27 5.92
C ASP A 52 2.25 16.43 6.63
N SER A 53 1.88 16.62 7.90
CA SER A 53 2.38 17.72 8.74
C SER A 53 3.90 17.69 8.97
N ARG A 54 4.53 16.53 8.75
CA ARG A 54 5.96 16.27 9.01
C ARG A 54 6.83 16.45 7.78
N MET A 55 6.22 16.68 6.62
CA MET A 55 6.92 16.95 5.38
C MET A 55 7.88 18.15 5.54
N ALA A 56 9.15 17.98 5.14
CA ALA A 56 10.13 19.06 5.07
C ALA A 56 10.01 19.80 3.73
N LEU A 57 9.87 21.13 3.76
CA LEU A 57 9.60 21.95 2.58
C LEU A 57 10.84 22.18 1.70
N ASP A 58 12.03 22.27 2.31
CA ASP A 58 13.32 22.38 1.59
C ASP A 58 14.01 21.02 1.34
N GLY A 59 13.34 19.93 1.70
CA GLY A 59 13.87 18.56 1.66
C GLY A 59 14.80 18.23 2.82
N ALA A 60 15.66 19.14 3.28
CA ALA A 60 16.81 18.87 4.13
C ALA A 60 16.53 18.09 5.42
N GLY A 61 15.29 18.12 5.94
CA GLY A 61 14.89 17.32 7.10
C GLY A 61 15.81 17.54 8.30
N ASP A 62 16.47 18.70 8.34
CA ASP A 62 17.63 19.08 9.16
C ASP A 62 17.32 19.21 10.66
N GLY A 63 16.16 18.70 11.08
CA GLY A 63 15.67 18.75 12.44
C GLY A 63 15.06 20.09 12.84
N ARG A 64 15.11 21.13 11.99
CA ARG A 64 14.46 22.41 12.29
C ARG A 64 12.94 22.24 12.24
N PRO A 65 12.22 22.44 13.37
CA PRO A 65 10.78 22.26 13.40
C PRO A 65 10.08 23.16 12.37
N ASP A 66 10.54 24.40 12.23
CA ASP A 66 9.94 25.47 11.41
C ASP A 66 9.94 25.17 9.90
N ASN A 67 10.75 24.20 9.44
CA ASN A 67 10.84 23.78 8.05
C ASN A 67 9.84 22.65 7.71
N ARG A 68 9.13 22.12 8.71
CA ARG A 68 8.06 21.14 8.49
C ARG A 68 6.74 21.85 8.20
N LEU A 69 5.90 21.27 7.33
CA LEU A 69 4.63 21.86 6.90
C LEU A 69 3.73 22.31 8.07
N GLY A 70 3.54 21.44 9.07
CA GLY A 70 2.70 21.75 10.24
C GLY A 70 3.21 22.96 11.03
N PRO A 71 4.43 22.90 11.60
CA PRO A 71 5.03 24.04 12.30
C PRO A 71 5.16 25.31 11.47
N PHE A 72 5.43 25.20 10.15
CA PHE A 72 5.46 26.34 9.23
C PHE A 72 4.11 27.05 9.19
N LEU A 73 3.02 26.32 8.91
CA LEU A 73 1.66 26.89 8.86
C LEU A 73 1.24 27.46 10.21
N ASP A 74 1.53 26.74 11.30
CA ASP A 74 1.19 27.15 12.66
C ASP A 74 1.92 28.44 13.07
N THR A 75 3.19 28.59 12.69
CA THR A 75 3.99 29.80 12.89
C THR A 75 3.50 30.95 12.02
N LEU A 76 3.23 30.70 10.75
CA LEU A 76 2.72 31.68 9.79
C LEU A 76 1.39 32.28 10.28
N ILE A 77 0.44 31.44 10.66
CA ILE A 77 -0.89 31.85 11.13
C ILE A 77 -0.78 32.63 12.44
N ARG A 78 0.13 32.24 13.36
CA ARG A 78 0.37 33.01 14.60
C ARG A 78 0.92 34.40 14.33
N ARG A 79 1.82 34.56 13.36
CA ARG A 79 2.39 35.86 12.98
C ARG A 79 1.41 36.73 12.19
N LYS A 80 0.45 36.13 11.48
CA LYS A 80 -0.52 36.83 10.64
C LYS A 80 -1.95 36.66 11.17
N PRO A 81 -2.44 37.56 12.06
CA PRO A 81 -3.72 37.39 12.75
C PRO A 81 -4.96 37.36 11.83
N GLY A 82 -4.85 37.89 10.61
CA GLY A 82 -5.92 37.85 9.61
C GLY A 82 -6.03 36.54 8.81
N VAL A 83 -5.00 35.69 8.84
CA VAL A 83 -4.94 34.51 7.96
C VAL A 83 -5.65 33.31 8.59
N HIS A 84 -6.48 32.65 7.79
CA HIS A 84 -7.09 31.35 8.06
C HIS A 84 -6.60 30.33 7.04
N ALA A 85 -6.22 29.13 7.48
CA ALA A 85 -5.84 28.04 6.59
C ALA A 85 -6.84 26.90 6.68
N PHE A 86 -7.27 26.38 5.54
CA PHE A 86 -8.26 25.30 5.41
C PHE A 86 -7.62 24.15 4.63
N LEU A 87 -7.47 23.00 5.26
CA LEU A 87 -6.82 21.81 4.73
C LEU A 87 -7.86 20.71 4.58
N LEU A 88 -8.19 20.39 3.33
CA LEU A 88 -9.08 19.30 2.97
C LEU A 88 -8.26 18.12 2.44
N ASN A 89 -8.22 17.03 3.20
CA ASN A 89 -7.46 15.83 2.86
C ASN A 89 -8.42 14.65 2.65
N TRP A 90 -8.15 13.74 1.72
CA TRP A 90 -9.03 12.59 1.47
C TRP A 90 -9.18 11.65 2.69
N ASP A 91 -10.42 11.25 3.03
CA ASP A 91 -10.72 10.21 4.03
C ASP A 91 -10.45 8.81 3.45
N PHE A 92 -9.37 8.19 3.90
CA PHE A 92 -8.74 7.04 3.25
C PHE A 92 -9.52 5.72 3.42
N SER A 93 -9.28 4.76 2.53
CA SER A 93 -9.64 3.36 2.78
C SER A 93 -8.56 2.63 3.60
N LEU A 94 -8.94 1.68 4.46
CA LEU A 94 -8.06 0.85 5.32
C LEU A 94 -6.83 0.24 4.59
N ILE A 95 -6.89 0.11 3.25
CA ILE A 95 -5.83 -0.45 2.41
C ILE A 95 -4.60 0.48 2.33
N PHE A 96 -4.77 1.80 2.45
CA PHE A 96 -3.68 2.78 2.35
C PHE A 96 -3.13 3.24 3.71
N ALA A 97 -3.53 2.58 4.81
CA ALA A 97 -3.19 3.00 6.18
C ALA A 97 -1.68 3.00 6.50
N LEU A 98 -0.86 2.23 5.77
CA LEU A 98 0.59 2.13 5.98
C LEU A 98 1.41 3.19 5.24
N GLU A 99 0.80 3.91 4.28
CA GLU A 99 1.49 4.90 3.44
C GLU A 99 1.31 6.35 3.93
N ARG A 100 0.50 6.56 4.99
CA ARG A 100 0.09 7.88 5.49
C ARG A 100 0.51 8.12 6.93
N GLU A 101 0.43 9.38 7.37
CA GLU A 101 0.54 9.70 8.79
C GLU A 101 -0.57 8.98 9.60
N PRO A 102 -0.23 8.20 10.65
CA PRO A 102 -1.23 7.62 11.52
C PRO A 102 -1.96 8.70 12.32
N PHE A 103 -3.30 8.71 12.26
CA PHE A 103 -4.17 9.62 13.00
C PHE A 103 -3.92 11.12 12.73
N PRO A 104 -4.01 11.58 11.47
CA PRO A 104 -3.67 12.96 11.10
C PRO A 104 -4.57 13.99 11.80
N ALA A 105 -5.87 13.69 11.95
CA ALA A 105 -6.83 14.53 12.68
C ALA A 105 -6.51 14.66 14.18
N PHE A 106 -6.03 13.60 14.84
CA PHE A 106 -5.75 13.62 16.29
C PHE A 106 -4.48 14.42 16.62
N LYS A 107 -3.51 14.51 15.71
CA LYS A 107 -2.27 15.28 15.92
C LYS A 107 -2.41 16.75 15.54
N LEU A 108 -3.19 17.08 14.51
CA LEU A 108 -3.52 18.48 14.24
C LEU A 108 -4.46 19.00 15.34
N GLY A 109 -5.60 18.35 15.59
CA GLY A 109 -6.66 18.87 16.45
C GLY A 109 -6.29 19.16 17.92
N TRP A 110 -5.21 18.60 18.46
CA TRP A 110 -4.79 18.83 19.86
C TRP A 110 -3.66 19.85 20.02
N ARG A 111 -3.04 20.32 18.92
CA ARG A 111 -1.92 21.29 18.95
C ARG A 111 -2.00 22.42 17.91
N THR A 112 -2.98 22.42 17.01
CA THR A 112 -3.05 23.43 15.95
C THR A 112 -3.77 24.70 16.39
N HIS A 113 -3.28 25.85 15.92
CA HIS A 113 -3.94 27.13 16.11
C HIS A 113 -5.41 27.09 15.63
N LYS A 114 -6.34 27.74 16.34
CA LYS A 114 -7.79 27.83 16.03
C LYS A 114 -8.19 28.38 14.64
N ARG A 115 -7.20 28.81 13.85
CA ARG A 115 -7.37 29.36 12.48
C ARG A 115 -6.79 28.42 11.42
N LEU A 116 -6.31 27.24 11.84
CA LEU A 116 -5.90 26.14 10.99
C LEU A 116 -6.98 25.07 11.09
N HIS A 117 -7.79 24.98 10.04
CA HIS A 117 -8.94 24.08 9.93
C HIS A 117 -8.51 22.87 9.11
N PHE A 118 -8.69 21.67 9.65
CA PHE A 118 -8.34 20.42 8.96
C PHE A 118 -9.55 19.50 8.91
N HIS A 119 -9.84 18.94 7.74
CA HIS A 119 -10.96 18.03 7.54
C HIS A 119 -10.57 16.84 6.64
N LEU A 120 -11.14 15.68 6.94
CA LEU A 120 -11.03 14.48 6.12
C LEU A 120 -12.26 14.37 5.21
N ASP A 121 -12.07 14.48 3.90
CA ASP A 121 -13.11 14.44 2.88
C ASP A 121 -13.46 12.99 2.50
N GLY A 122 -14.60 12.52 3.01
CA GLY A 122 -15.25 11.28 2.60
C GLY A 122 -16.37 11.46 1.57
N HIS A 123 -16.60 12.67 1.04
CA HIS A 123 -17.72 12.98 0.15
C HIS A 123 -17.40 12.62 -1.31
N HIS A 124 -17.32 11.32 -1.59
CA HIS A 124 -17.01 10.79 -2.91
C HIS A 124 -17.68 9.42 -3.14
N PRO A 125 -17.85 8.98 -4.40
CA PRO A 125 -18.45 7.68 -4.67
C PRO A 125 -17.62 6.51 -4.12
N PRO A 126 -18.26 5.36 -3.80
CA PRO A 126 -17.55 4.14 -3.42
C PRO A 126 -16.50 3.75 -4.45
N ALA A 127 -15.37 3.24 -3.96
CA ALA A 127 -14.17 2.93 -4.72
C ALA A 127 -13.49 4.13 -5.40
N GLY A 128 -14.06 5.34 -5.37
CA GLY A 128 -13.40 6.59 -5.78
C GLY A 128 -12.55 7.21 -4.66
N SER A 129 -11.86 8.30 -4.98
CA SER A 129 -11.05 9.08 -4.06
C SER A 129 -11.08 10.57 -4.36
N HIS A 130 -10.70 11.37 -3.36
CA HIS A 130 -10.32 12.75 -3.58
C HIS A 130 -8.86 12.83 -4.05
N HIS A 131 -8.62 13.19 -5.31
CA HIS A 131 -7.28 13.12 -5.91
C HIS A 131 -6.76 14.46 -6.47
N GLN A 132 -7.50 15.55 -6.27
CA GLN A 132 -7.04 16.90 -6.61
C GLN A 132 -5.91 17.32 -5.67
N LYS A 133 -4.89 17.99 -6.21
CA LYS A 133 -3.83 18.66 -5.44
C LYS A 133 -3.83 20.13 -5.79
N ILE A 134 -4.56 20.93 -5.01
CA ILE A 134 -4.77 22.35 -5.27
C ILE A 134 -4.38 23.14 -4.02
N VAL A 135 -3.58 24.18 -4.21
CA VAL A 135 -3.32 25.19 -3.18
C VAL A 135 -3.72 26.55 -3.70
N VAL A 136 -4.45 27.33 -2.90
CA VAL A 136 -4.88 28.70 -3.26
C VAL A 136 -4.54 29.64 -2.11
N VAL A 137 -3.89 30.76 -2.43
CA VAL A 137 -3.57 31.83 -1.49
C VAL A 137 -4.33 33.09 -1.90
N ASP A 138 -5.24 33.52 -1.03
CA ASP A 138 -6.07 34.73 -1.15
C ASP A 138 -6.84 34.88 -2.49
N ASP A 139 -7.13 33.79 -3.20
CA ASP A 139 -7.66 33.82 -4.58
C ASP A 139 -6.77 34.60 -5.58
N ARG A 140 -5.51 34.86 -5.22
CA ARG A 140 -4.54 35.65 -6.00
C ARG A 140 -3.50 34.78 -6.67
N MET A 141 -3.09 33.72 -6.00
CA MET A 141 -2.14 32.72 -6.48
C MET A 141 -2.71 31.34 -6.23
N ALA A 142 -2.59 30.45 -7.21
CA ALA A 142 -2.99 29.07 -7.06
C ALA A 142 -2.00 28.12 -7.74
N PHE A 143 -1.95 26.90 -7.22
CA PHE A 143 -1.14 25.80 -7.71
C PHE A 143 -2.04 24.60 -7.94
N ALA A 144 -1.86 23.90 -9.07
CA ALA A 144 -2.51 22.63 -9.35
C ALA A 144 -1.56 21.69 -10.09
N GLY A 145 -1.68 20.37 -9.92
CA GLY A 145 -0.80 19.41 -10.60
C GLY A 145 -0.71 18.07 -9.88
N GLY A 146 0.44 17.40 -10.00
CA GLY A 146 0.67 16.06 -9.45
C GLY A 146 1.16 16.04 -8.00
N LEU A 147 1.63 17.16 -7.45
CA LEU A 147 2.30 17.21 -6.15
C LEU A 147 1.36 17.52 -4.97
N ASP A 148 1.21 16.54 -4.08
CA ASP A 148 0.65 16.71 -2.74
C ASP A 148 1.68 17.38 -1.79
N LEU A 149 1.19 18.11 -0.78
CA LEU A 149 2.01 18.59 0.34
C LEU A 149 2.25 17.46 1.36
N THR A 150 3.00 16.44 0.94
CA THR A 150 3.28 15.24 1.74
C THR A 150 4.72 14.72 1.57
N ILE A 151 5.10 13.74 2.38
CA ILE A 151 6.44 13.16 2.44
C ILE A 151 6.82 12.41 1.15
N HIS A 152 8.12 12.27 0.90
CA HIS A 152 8.68 11.52 -0.25
C HIS A 152 8.35 12.09 -1.64
N ARG A 153 8.04 13.39 -1.74
CA ARG A 153 7.78 14.10 -3.01
C ARG A 153 8.85 15.16 -3.32
N TRP A 154 9.69 15.52 -2.36
CA TRP A 154 10.72 16.54 -2.56
C TRP A 154 11.86 15.94 -3.40
N ASP A 155 12.23 16.61 -4.47
CA ASP A 155 13.42 16.32 -5.26
C ASP A 155 13.85 17.56 -6.05
N THR A 156 15.05 17.50 -6.61
CA THR A 156 15.59 18.51 -7.52
C THR A 156 15.67 17.95 -8.94
N ARG A 157 15.75 18.85 -9.94
CA ARG A 157 15.93 18.50 -11.36
C ARG A 157 17.16 17.65 -11.67
N ALA A 158 18.12 17.56 -10.74
CA ALA A 158 19.29 16.71 -10.88
C ALA A 158 19.01 15.22 -10.62
N HIS A 159 17.92 14.88 -9.91
CA HIS A 159 17.51 13.53 -9.53
C HIS A 159 18.65 12.62 -9.05
N ARG A 160 19.66 13.17 -8.37
CA ARG A 160 20.85 12.41 -7.93
C ARG A 160 20.38 11.16 -7.19
N ALA A 161 20.88 9.98 -7.53
CA ALA A 161 20.42 8.72 -6.91
C ALA A 161 20.42 8.75 -5.38
N HIS A 162 21.42 9.42 -4.79
CA HIS A 162 21.59 9.58 -3.35
C HIS A 162 21.70 11.07 -2.98
N ASP A 163 20.56 11.77 -2.87
CA ASP A 163 20.54 13.11 -2.30
C ASP A 163 20.30 13.04 -0.78
N LYS A 164 21.22 13.64 0.01
CA LYS A 164 21.16 13.63 1.48
C LYS A 164 19.94 14.35 2.04
N ARG A 165 19.30 15.21 1.23
CA ARG A 165 18.06 15.91 1.59
C ARG A 165 16.84 15.02 1.41
N ARG A 166 16.87 13.94 0.61
CA ARG A 166 15.68 13.08 0.45
C ARG A 166 15.53 12.10 1.61
N MET A 167 15.04 12.61 2.74
CA MET A 167 14.82 11.87 3.99
C MET A 167 13.35 11.92 4.42
N GLY A 168 12.78 10.75 4.71
CA GLY A 168 11.45 10.64 5.31
C GLY A 168 11.46 10.97 6.82
N PRO A 169 10.28 11.12 7.47
CA PRO A 169 10.19 11.53 8.88
C PRO A 169 10.91 10.63 9.89
N ALA A 170 11.12 9.35 9.54
CA ALA A 170 11.84 8.37 10.35
C ALA A 170 13.36 8.35 10.07
N GLY A 171 13.89 9.33 9.33
CA GLY A 171 15.30 9.36 8.91
C GLY A 171 15.65 8.28 7.89
N ARG A 172 14.67 7.78 7.13
CA ARG A 172 14.89 6.80 6.06
C ARG A 172 15.02 7.52 4.72
N PRO A 173 16.09 7.28 3.94
CA PRO A 173 16.22 7.89 2.61
C PRO A 173 15.15 7.35 1.65
N TYR A 174 14.79 8.14 0.64
CA TYR A 174 13.93 7.73 -0.46
C TYR A 174 14.52 8.08 -1.83
N GLY A 175 14.09 7.35 -2.85
CA GLY A 175 14.57 7.49 -4.22
C GLY A 175 14.15 8.81 -4.90
N PRO A 176 14.71 9.12 -6.07
CA PRO A 176 14.36 10.33 -6.82
C PRO A 176 12.91 10.29 -7.31
N PHE A 177 12.30 11.47 -7.42
CA PHE A 177 10.89 11.68 -7.69
C PHE A 177 10.72 12.85 -8.65
N HIS A 178 10.02 12.61 -9.77
CA HIS A 178 9.77 13.60 -10.81
C HIS A 178 8.27 13.92 -10.91
N ASP A 179 7.94 15.20 -10.94
CA ASP A 179 6.55 15.67 -11.06
C ASP A 179 6.49 17.12 -11.57
N VAL A 180 5.29 17.56 -11.97
CA VAL A 180 5.05 18.91 -12.50
C VAL A 180 3.82 19.52 -11.83
N GLN A 181 3.98 20.74 -11.34
CA GLN A 181 2.90 21.61 -10.86
C GLN A 181 2.78 22.84 -11.78
N ILE A 182 1.58 23.35 -11.96
CA ILE A 182 1.34 24.64 -12.62
C ILE A 182 0.91 25.69 -11.59
N ALA A 183 1.51 26.86 -11.64
CA ALA A 183 1.18 28.03 -10.83
C ALA A 183 0.48 29.07 -11.71
N VAL A 184 -0.62 29.63 -11.22
CA VAL A 184 -1.42 30.65 -11.93
C VAL A 184 -1.83 31.77 -10.98
N SER A 185 -1.95 32.99 -11.51
CA SER A 185 -2.45 34.15 -10.76
C SER A 185 -3.69 34.79 -11.37
N GLY A 186 -4.37 35.62 -10.58
CA GLY A 186 -5.51 36.41 -11.02
C GLY A 186 -6.81 35.59 -11.11
N PRO A 187 -7.68 35.81 -12.12
CA PRO A 187 -8.97 35.14 -12.23
C PRO A 187 -8.91 33.60 -12.23
N ALA A 188 -7.85 33.01 -12.79
CA ALA A 188 -7.61 31.57 -12.72
C ALA A 188 -7.42 31.05 -11.29
N ALA A 189 -6.69 31.79 -10.45
CA ALA A 189 -6.52 31.43 -9.04
C ALA A 189 -7.83 31.51 -8.26
N ARG A 190 -8.66 32.53 -8.54
CA ARG A 190 -10.02 32.64 -7.97
C ARG A 190 -10.92 31.47 -8.36
N ALA A 191 -10.89 31.04 -9.63
CA ALA A 191 -11.69 29.91 -10.08
C ALA A 191 -11.30 28.59 -9.40
N LEU A 192 -10.00 28.36 -9.16
CA LEU A 192 -9.53 27.23 -8.35
C LEU A 192 -9.93 27.37 -6.87
N GLY A 193 -9.91 28.60 -6.33
CA GLY A 193 -10.44 28.89 -5.00
C GLY A 193 -11.91 28.50 -4.87
N ASP A 194 -12.73 28.85 -5.86
CA ASP A 194 -14.15 28.49 -5.90
C ASP A 194 -14.35 26.97 -5.94
N LEU A 195 -13.51 26.25 -6.69
CA LEU A 195 -13.53 24.79 -6.74
C LEU A 195 -13.24 24.18 -5.35
N VAL A 196 -12.18 24.64 -4.68
CA VAL A 196 -11.80 24.13 -3.35
C VAL A 196 -12.86 24.48 -2.30
N ARG A 197 -13.43 25.69 -2.33
CA ARG A 197 -14.51 26.10 -1.41
C ARG A 197 -15.81 25.33 -1.63
N SER A 198 -16.19 25.10 -2.90
CA SER A 198 -17.36 24.27 -3.22
C SER A 198 -17.20 22.88 -2.63
N ARG A 199 -16.01 22.29 -2.80
CA ARG A 199 -15.71 20.98 -2.25
C ARG A 199 -15.67 20.95 -0.73
N TRP A 200 -15.09 21.97 -0.10
CA TRP A 200 -15.12 22.12 1.36
C TRP A 200 -16.56 22.12 1.88
N HIS A 201 -17.45 22.86 1.23
CA HIS A 201 -18.87 22.89 1.59
C HIS A 201 -19.56 21.54 1.35
N GLU A 202 -19.24 20.83 0.27
CA GLU A 202 -19.75 19.47 0.03
C GLU A 202 -19.30 18.49 1.13
N ALA A 203 -18.04 18.57 1.58
CA ALA A 203 -17.49 17.67 2.58
C ALA A 203 -17.93 18.01 4.02
N THR A 204 -18.07 19.29 4.35
CA THR A 204 -18.26 19.76 5.74
C THR A 204 -19.62 20.39 6.03
N GLY A 205 -20.32 20.85 5.00
CA GLY A 205 -21.49 21.73 5.13
C GLY A 205 -21.15 23.20 5.46
N GLU A 206 -19.88 23.53 5.72
CA GLU A 206 -19.45 24.87 6.07
C GLU A 206 -19.09 25.70 4.83
N ARG A 207 -19.39 27.00 4.86
CA ARG A 207 -19.02 27.92 3.77
C ARG A 207 -17.82 28.74 4.18
N ILE A 208 -16.74 28.63 3.41
CA ILE A 208 -15.59 29.53 3.51
C ILE A 208 -15.92 30.79 2.69
N PRO A 209 -15.89 31.99 3.29
CA PRO A 209 -16.09 33.23 2.55
C PRO A 209 -14.96 33.46 1.55
N ALA A 210 -15.27 34.11 0.43
CA ALA A 210 -14.22 34.58 -0.47
C ALA A 210 -13.37 35.67 0.24
N PRO A 211 -12.05 35.74 -0.04
CA PRO A 211 -11.17 36.74 0.55
C PRO A 211 -11.63 38.17 0.29
N ARG A 212 -11.47 39.05 1.27
CA ARG A 212 -11.68 40.49 1.07
C ARG A 212 -10.49 41.02 0.26
N ALA A 213 -10.71 41.31 -1.03
CA ALA A 213 -9.66 41.86 -1.90
C ALA A 213 -9.11 43.16 -1.30
N ARG A 214 -7.83 43.17 -0.91
CA ARG A 214 -7.17 44.33 -0.28
C ARG A 214 -6.01 44.91 -1.09
N SER A 215 -5.34 44.10 -1.92
CA SER A 215 -4.22 44.52 -2.77
C SER A 215 -4.20 43.76 -4.11
N PRO A 216 -3.78 44.38 -5.23
CA PRO A 216 -3.62 43.68 -6.52
C PRO A 216 -2.56 42.56 -6.41
N ALA A 217 -2.78 41.42 -7.06
CA ALA A 217 -1.85 40.29 -7.01
C ALA A 217 -0.46 40.68 -7.56
N THR A 218 0.58 40.53 -6.74
CA THR A 218 1.97 40.62 -7.19
C THR A 218 2.51 39.21 -7.33
N TRP A 219 3.15 38.91 -8.47
CA TRP A 219 3.85 37.65 -8.65
C TRP A 219 5.07 37.61 -7.70
N ALA A 220 4.92 36.94 -6.58
CA ALA A 220 5.88 36.92 -5.48
C ALA A 220 6.66 35.59 -5.40
N LEU A 221 6.78 34.88 -6.53
CA LEU A 221 7.49 33.62 -6.61
C LEU A 221 8.88 33.83 -7.21
N SER A 222 9.87 33.09 -6.71
CA SER A 222 11.22 33.04 -7.31
C SER A 222 11.21 32.43 -8.71
N ALA A 223 10.24 31.55 -8.99
CA ALA A 223 10.01 31.02 -10.33
C ALA A 223 9.41 32.12 -11.21
N ALA A 224 10.12 32.52 -12.26
CA ALA A 224 9.63 33.52 -13.20
C ALA A 224 8.40 33.00 -13.96
N PRO A 225 7.40 33.86 -14.21
CA PRO A 225 6.27 33.51 -15.04
C PRO A 225 6.73 33.32 -16.50
N LEU A 226 6.26 32.24 -17.13
CA LEU A 226 6.55 31.92 -18.52
C LEU A 226 5.54 32.58 -19.47
N LEU A 227 4.31 32.77 -19.02
CA LEU A 227 3.24 33.39 -19.79
C LEU A 227 2.51 34.45 -18.95
N HIS A 228 2.00 35.47 -19.64
CA HIS A 228 1.24 36.57 -19.05
C HIS A 228 -0.07 36.80 -19.81
N HIS A 229 -1.15 37.04 -19.06
CA HIS A 229 -2.48 37.36 -19.59
C HIS A 229 -2.95 36.35 -20.65
N VAL A 230 -2.97 35.07 -20.29
CA VAL A 230 -3.36 33.97 -21.19
C VAL A 230 -4.66 33.32 -20.73
N PRO A 231 -5.55 32.92 -21.67
CA PRO A 231 -6.69 32.10 -21.31
C PRO A 231 -6.23 30.70 -20.91
N VAL A 232 -6.72 30.21 -19.78
CA VAL A 232 -6.51 28.84 -19.30
C VAL A 232 -7.86 28.15 -19.14
N ALA A 233 -7.94 26.89 -19.52
CA ALA A 233 -9.09 26.04 -19.29
C ALA A 233 -8.87 25.20 -18.03
N ILE A 234 -9.84 25.21 -17.12
CA ILE A 234 -9.88 24.31 -15.97
C ILE A 234 -10.82 23.17 -16.31
N SER A 235 -10.33 21.93 -16.25
CA SER A 235 -11.12 20.72 -16.50
C SER A 235 -11.08 19.79 -15.30
N ARG A 236 -12.16 19.02 -15.10
CA ARG A 236 -12.35 18.17 -13.93
C ARG A 236 -12.75 16.75 -14.32
N THR A 237 -12.50 15.83 -13.41
CA THR A 237 -13.20 14.54 -13.34
C THR A 237 -13.90 14.48 -12.00
N ARG A 238 -15.11 13.91 -11.94
CA ARG A 238 -15.78 13.51 -10.70
C ARG A 238 -16.82 12.44 -11.01
N GLY A 239 -16.76 11.30 -10.34
CA GLY A 239 -17.80 10.28 -10.46
C GLY A 239 -19.16 10.77 -9.95
N ARG A 240 -20.25 10.24 -10.50
CA ARG A 240 -21.62 10.53 -10.05
C ARG A 240 -21.79 10.14 -8.57
N TYR A 241 -22.28 11.06 -7.74
CA TYR A 241 -22.46 10.83 -6.31
C TYR A 241 -23.51 11.77 -5.70
N GLU A 242 -24.37 11.25 -4.80
CA GLU A 242 -25.35 12.02 -4.02
C GLU A 242 -26.05 13.16 -4.79
N GLY A 243 -26.74 12.84 -5.88
CA GLY A 243 -27.49 13.82 -6.69
C GLY A 243 -26.64 14.67 -7.65
N HIS A 244 -25.31 14.65 -7.53
CA HIS A 244 -24.41 15.31 -8.48
C HIS A 244 -24.21 14.45 -9.74
N ALA A 245 -24.35 15.07 -10.90
CA ALA A 245 -23.98 14.45 -12.17
C ALA A 245 -22.48 14.14 -12.21
N GLY A 246 -22.12 13.06 -12.91
CA GLY A 246 -20.73 12.76 -13.19
C GLY A 246 -20.13 13.78 -14.15
N VAL A 247 -18.84 14.07 -13.98
CA VAL A 247 -18.06 15.02 -14.77
C VAL A 247 -16.85 14.27 -15.34
N ASP A 248 -16.62 14.40 -16.64
CA ASP A 248 -15.52 13.77 -17.37
C ASP A 248 -14.89 14.70 -18.43
N GLU A 249 -14.80 15.98 -18.08
CA GLU A 249 -14.24 17.03 -18.93
C GLU A 249 -12.80 16.69 -19.36
N ILE A 250 -11.98 16.16 -18.43
CA ILE A 250 -10.59 15.77 -18.71
C ILE A 250 -10.51 14.66 -19.76
N ARG A 251 -11.38 13.64 -19.68
CA ARG A 251 -11.44 12.55 -20.69
C ARG A 251 -11.71 13.12 -22.08
N HIS A 252 -12.68 14.02 -22.20
CA HIS A 252 -13.01 14.66 -23.47
C HIS A 252 -11.86 15.52 -23.98
N LEU A 253 -11.22 16.29 -23.10
CA LEU A 253 -10.11 17.16 -23.47
C LEU A 253 -8.91 16.39 -24.00
N TYR A 254 -8.53 15.27 -23.37
CA TYR A 254 -7.47 14.39 -23.85
C TYR A 254 -7.78 13.88 -25.26
N ARG A 255 -9.01 13.43 -25.51
CA ARG A 255 -9.42 12.92 -26.83
C ARG A 255 -9.39 14.01 -27.90
N ASP A 256 -9.89 15.20 -27.59
CA ASP A 256 -9.94 16.31 -28.54
C ASP A 256 -8.52 16.83 -28.87
N ALA A 257 -7.66 16.95 -27.86
CA ALA A 257 -6.27 17.36 -28.04
C ALA A 257 -5.50 16.34 -28.89
N LEU A 258 -5.60 15.04 -28.57
CA LEU A 258 -4.96 13.99 -29.34
C LEU A 258 -5.49 13.93 -30.78
N ALA A 259 -6.79 14.13 -31.01
CA ALA A 259 -7.33 14.15 -32.38
C ALA A 259 -6.70 15.25 -33.26
N ARG A 260 -6.31 16.38 -32.66
CA ARG A 260 -5.61 17.49 -33.33
C ARG A 260 -4.12 17.24 -33.60
N ALA A 261 -3.49 16.27 -32.94
CA ALA A 261 -2.05 16.00 -33.09
C ALA A 261 -1.64 15.76 -34.55
N ARG A 262 -0.47 16.31 -34.94
CA ARG A 262 0.12 16.24 -36.29
C ARG A 262 1.60 15.88 -36.27
N GLU A 263 2.38 16.47 -35.38
CA GLU A 263 3.84 16.36 -35.38
C GLU A 263 4.37 15.59 -34.18
N VAL A 264 3.96 15.97 -32.96
CA VAL A 264 4.49 15.39 -31.73
C VAL A 264 3.46 15.36 -30.61
N VAL A 265 3.41 14.24 -29.91
CA VAL A 265 2.67 14.04 -28.66
C VAL A 265 3.70 13.66 -27.60
N TYR A 266 3.83 14.48 -26.57
CA TYR A 266 4.68 14.21 -25.42
C TYR A 266 3.81 13.99 -24.18
N ILE A 267 4.01 12.87 -23.50
CA ILE A 267 3.25 12.48 -22.32
C ILE A 267 4.22 12.11 -21.22
N GLU A 268 3.99 12.67 -20.03
CA GLU A 268 4.52 12.10 -18.79
C GLU A 268 3.34 11.69 -17.92
N ASN A 269 3.34 10.43 -17.50
CA ASN A 269 2.26 9.96 -16.64
C ASN A 269 2.69 8.85 -15.69
N GLN A 270 2.11 8.84 -14.48
CA GLN A 270 2.29 7.76 -13.53
C GLN A 270 1.68 6.43 -14.02
N TYR A 271 0.58 6.50 -14.77
CA TYR A 271 -0.15 5.33 -15.26
C TYR A 271 -0.51 5.48 -16.74
N LEU A 272 -0.69 4.34 -17.42
CA LEU A 272 -1.19 4.26 -18.79
C LEU A 272 -2.09 3.02 -18.91
N THR A 273 -3.33 3.12 -18.45
CA THR A 273 -4.32 2.02 -18.43
C THR A 273 -5.69 2.45 -18.96
N ALA A 274 -5.92 3.75 -19.19
CA ALA A 274 -7.21 4.27 -19.64
C ALA A 274 -7.52 3.87 -21.09
N ALA A 275 -8.64 3.17 -21.31
CA ALA A 275 -9.05 2.74 -22.65
C ALA A 275 -9.31 3.93 -23.58
N ALA A 276 -10.01 4.97 -23.11
CA ALA A 276 -10.37 6.14 -23.92
C ALA A 276 -9.14 6.89 -24.49
N VAL A 277 -8.06 6.99 -23.71
CA VAL A 277 -6.81 7.62 -24.16
C VAL A 277 -6.00 6.64 -25.01
N GLY A 278 -5.95 5.36 -24.62
CA GLY A 278 -5.29 4.30 -25.38
C GLY A 278 -5.83 4.15 -26.80
N ASP A 279 -7.16 4.21 -26.96
CA ASP A 279 -7.83 4.15 -28.27
C ASP A 279 -7.48 5.37 -29.14
N ALA A 280 -7.40 6.57 -28.53
CA ALA A 280 -7.00 7.79 -29.25
C ALA A 280 -5.54 7.72 -29.72
N LEU A 281 -4.63 7.25 -28.87
CA LEU A 281 -3.22 7.03 -29.24
C LEU A 281 -3.07 5.96 -30.32
N ARG A 282 -3.82 4.86 -30.22
CA ARG A 282 -3.84 3.80 -31.25
C ARG A 282 -4.30 4.35 -32.59
N ALA A 283 -5.38 5.14 -32.60
CA ALA A 283 -5.89 5.77 -33.81
C ALA A 283 -4.88 6.75 -34.43
N LEU A 284 -4.08 7.45 -33.63
CA LEU A 284 -2.98 8.29 -34.12
C LEU A 284 -1.91 7.46 -34.82
N LEU A 285 -1.43 6.39 -34.18
CA LEU A 285 -0.38 5.51 -34.71
C LEU A 285 -0.78 4.79 -36.00
N GLN A 286 -2.09 4.63 -36.27
CA GLN A 286 -2.62 3.99 -37.47
C GLN A 286 -2.82 4.95 -38.66
N ARG A 287 -2.59 6.26 -38.49
CA ARG A 287 -2.64 7.22 -39.61
C ARG A 287 -1.52 6.94 -40.61
N ALA A 288 -1.74 7.30 -41.87
CA ALA A 288 -0.73 7.13 -42.93
C ALA A 288 0.60 7.83 -42.60
N ASP A 289 0.52 8.98 -41.92
CA ASP A 289 1.63 9.73 -41.37
C ASP A 289 1.35 10.05 -39.88
N PRO A 290 1.81 9.19 -38.95
CA PRO A 290 1.56 9.38 -37.53
C PRO A 290 2.57 10.34 -36.87
N PRO A 291 2.15 11.16 -35.90
CA PRO A 291 3.06 12.01 -35.12
C PRO A 291 4.05 11.17 -34.32
N GLU A 292 5.15 11.77 -33.88
CA GLU A 292 6.00 11.17 -32.84
C GLU A 292 5.22 11.10 -31.53
N ILE A 293 5.16 9.92 -30.90
CA ILE A 293 4.50 9.75 -29.62
C ILE A 293 5.54 9.31 -28.60
N ILE A 294 5.86 10.20 -27.67
CA ILE A 294 6.84 9.97 -26.60
C ILE A 294 6.08 9.90 -25.29
N ILE A 295 6.23 8.78 -24.59
CA ILE A 295 5.56 8.51 -23.32
C ILE A 295 6.61 8.15 -22.28
N VAL A 296 6.76 9.00 -21.27
CA VAL A 296 7.63 8.78 -20.12
C VAL A 296 6.79 8.23 -18.97
N LEU A 297 7.09 7.01 -18.53
CA LEU A 297 6.37 6.29 -17.48
C LEU A 297 7.34 5.77 -16.41
N PRO A 298 6.87 5.42 -15.20
CA PRO A 298 7.70 4.71 -14.24
C PRO A 298 8.02 3.28 -14.71
N LEU A 299 9.23 2.79 -14.45
CA LEU A 299 9.62 1.40 -14.72
C LEU A 299 8.70 0.41 -13.97
N SER A 300 8.46 0.68 -12.68
CA SER A 300 7.63 -0.17 -11.82
C SER A 300 6.48 0.61 -11.17
N ILE A 301 5.34 -0.06 -11.04
CA ILE A 301 4.19 0.46 -10.29
C ILE A 301 4.39 0.10 -8.81
N PRO A 302 4.30 1.08 -7.88
CA PRO A 302 4.47 0.84 -6.45
C PRO A 302 3.33 -0.02 -5.88
N GLY A 303 3.65 -0.87 -4.91
CA GLY A 303 2.69 -1.75 -4.24
C GLY A 303 2.51 -3.11 -4.91
N TRP A 304 2.43 -4.18 -4.11
CA TRP A 304 2.30 -5.56 -4.63
C TRP A 304 1.00 -5.73 -5.42
N LEU A 305 -0.13 -5.27 -4.88
CA LEU A 305 -1.43 -5.45 -5.52
C LEU A 305 -1.51 -4.67 -6.85
N GLN A 306 -1.13 -3.40 -6.84
CA GLN A 306 -1.14 -2.53 -8.01
C GLN A 306 -0.22 -3.06 -9.12
N ARG A 307 0.94 -3.63 -8.75
CA ARG A 307 1.83 -4.27 -9.73
C ARG A 307 1.18 -5.46 -10.45
N HIS A 308 0.39 -6.26 -9.73
CA HIS A 308 -0.30 -7.42 -10.30
C HIS A 308 -1.65 -7.09 -10.95
N THR A 309 -2.13 -5.85 -10.86
CA THR A 309 -3.37 -5.38 -11.52
C THR A 309 -3.08 -4.29 -12.56
N MET A 310 -2.76 -3.07 -12.12
CA MET A 310 -2.45 -1.92 -12.98
C MET A 310 -1.28 -2.19 -13.92
N GLY A 311 -0.27 -2.95 -13.47
CA GLY A 311 0.88 -3.31 -14.30
C GLY A 311 0.49 -4.15 -15.51
N VAL A 312 -0.43 -5.09 -15.32
CA VAL A 312 -0.95 -5.94 -16.40
C VAL A 312 -1.75 -5.11 -17.41
N LEU A 313 -2.59 -4.18 -16.93
CA LEU A 313 -3.35 -3.29 -17.81
C LEU A 313 -2.44 -2.37 -18.64
N ARG A 314 -1.39 -1.83 -18.02
CA ARG A 314 -0.41 -0.98 -18.69
C ARG A 314 0.32 -1.73 -19.79
N ASP A 315 0.86 -2.89 -19.44
CA ASP A 315 1.67 -3.70 -20.35
C ASP A 315 0.78 -4.18 -21.55
N ARG A 316 -0.50 -4.51 -21.32
CA ARG A 316 -1.47 -4.82 -22.39
C ARG A 316 -1.72 -3.64 -23.33
N LEU A 317 -1.95 -2.45 -22.78
CA LEU A 317 -2.18 -1.26 -23.60
C LEU A 317 -0.92 -0.89 -24.40
N LEU A 318 0.26 -0.97 -23.79
CA LEU A 318 1.53 -0.76 -24.50
C LEU A 318 1.73 -1.75 -25.63
N ALA A 319 1.40 -3.04 -25.44
CA ALA A 319 1.46 -4.03 -26.51
C ALA A 319 0.53 -3.68 -27.68
N GLN A 320 -0.69 -3.20 -27.40
CA GLN A 320 -1.62 -2.74 -28.44
C GLN A 320 -1.09 -1.51 -29.20
N LEU A 321 -0.48 -0.56 -28.49
CA LEU A 321 0.12 0.64 -29.12
C LEU A 321 1.32 0.25 -29.99
N ARG A 322 2.21 -0.61 -29.50
CA ARG A 322 3.35 -1.14 -30.27
C ARG A 322 2.89 -1.89 -31.52
N ALA A 323 1.85 -2.69 -31.43
CA ALA A 323 1.29 -3.40 -32.58
C ALA A 323 0.66 -2.45 -33.62
N ALA A 324 0.18 -1.28 -33.21
CA ALA A 324 -0.38 -0.26 -34.10
C ALA A 324 0.68 0.65 -34.74
N ASP A 325 1.88 0.72 -34.16
CA ASP A 325 2.97 1.59 -34.58
C ASP A 325 3.76 1.05 -35.79
N HIS A 326 3.12 1.08 -36.96
CA HIS A 326 3.67 0.61 -38.22
C HIS A 326 4.78 1.50 -38.81
N LYS A 327 5.05 2.67 -38.21
CA LYS A 327 6.08 3.64 -38.65
C LYS A 327 7.18 3.85 -37.61
N HIS A 328 7.20 3.09 -36.52
CA HIS A 328 8.17 3.19 -35.43
C HIS A 328 8.25 4.59 -34.78
N ARG A 329 7.09 5.27 -34.68
CA ARG A 329 6.94 6.63 -34.14
C ARG A 329 6.63 6.66 -32.65
N LEU A 330 6.40 5.51 -32.01
CA LEU A 330 6.19 5.38 -30.58
C LEU A 330 7.52 5.19 -29.84
N ARG A 331 7.72 5.96 -28.75
CA ARG A 331 8.77 5.77 -27.75
C ARG A 331 8.15 5.78 -26.36
N ALA A 332 7.93 4.59 -25.80
CA ALA A 332 7.53 4.44 -24.40
C ALA A 332 8.77 4.11 -23.55
N CYS A 333 9.13 5.01 -22.64
CA CYS A 333 10.43 5.00 -21.95
C CYS A 333 10.31 5.38 -20.47
N TYR A 334 11.40 5.20 -19.73
CA TYR A 334 11.54 5.62 -18.34
C TYR A 334 12.90 6.29 -18.10
N PRO A 335 12.97 7.28 -17.19
CA PRO A 335 14.19 8.03 -16.91
C PRO A 335 15.18 7.24 -16.06
N VAL A 336 16.42 7.18 -16.53
CA VAL A 336 17.56 6.57 -15.85
C VAL A 336 18.56 7.66 -15.48
N VAL A 337 19.13 7.55 -14.28
CA VAL A 337 20.19 8.42 -13.79
C VAL A 337 21.31 7.59 -13.15
N PRO A 338 22.55 8.11 -13.12
CA PRO A 338 23.68 7.37 -12.57
C PRO A 338 23.48 7.05 -11.08
N GLY A 339 23.86 5.83 -10.68
CA GLY A 339 23.86 5.39 -9.28
C GLY A 339 22.56 4.76 -8.79
N LEU A 340 21.52 4.66 -9.62
CA LEU A 340 20.35 3.82 -9.31
C LEU A 340 20.64 2.37 -9.72
N ALA A 341 20.73 1.46 -8.75
CA ALA A 341 21.07 0.05 -8.96
C ALA A 341 19.93 -0.75 -9.63
N GLY A 342 19.62 -0.45 -10.90
CA GLY A 342 18.52 -1.04 -11.65
C GLY A 342 17.13 -0.47 -11.30
N ASP A 343 17.10 0.72 -10.71
CA ASP A 343 15.88 1.50 -10.43
C ASP A 343 15.83 2.76 -11.31
N CYS A 344 14.69 3.44 -11.35
CA CYS A 344 14.48 4.63 -12.18
C CYS A 344 14.08 5.86 -11.35
N VAL A 345 14.10 7.03 -11.97
CA VAL A 345 13.40 8.18 -11.38
C VAL A 345 11.91 7.88 -11.35
N LYS A 346 11.25 8.09 -10.20
CA LYS A 346 9.83 7.84 -10.07
C LYS A 346 9.04 8.95 -10.75
N VAL A 347 8.49 8.65 -11.93
CA VAL A 347 7.62 9.57 -12.68
C VAL A 347 6.22 9.59 -12.06
N HIS A 348 5.83 10.76 -11.55
CA HIS A 348 4.51 11.01 -10.99
C HIS A 348 3.77 12.18 -11.68
N SER A 349 4.41 12.88 -12.61
CA SER A 349 3.78 13.92 -13.42
C SER A 349 2.54 13.41 -14.15
N LYS A 350 1.65 14.36 -14.50
CA LYS A 350 0.50 14.12 -15.37
C LYS A 350 0.42 15.24 -16.42
N VAL A 351 1.31 15.15 -17.38
CA VAL A 351 1.52 16.15 -18.43
C VAL A 351 1.17 15.54 -19.79
N LEU A 352 0.45 16.30 -20.60
CA LEU A 352 0.28 16.04 -22.03
C LEU A 352 0.59 17.32 -22.80
N ILE A 353 1.49 17.23 -23.77
CA ILE A 353 1.82 18.28 -24.73
C ILE A 353 1.52 17.76 -26.14
N VAL A 354 0.86 18.57 -26.97
CA VAL A 354 0.54 18.24 -28.37
C VAL A 354 1.01 19.37 -29.28
N ASP A 355 1.84 19.02 -30.26
CA ASP A 355 2.37 19.88 -31.34
C ASP A 355 2.91 21.22 -30.86
N ASP A 356 3.42 21.30 -29.63
CA ASP A 356 3.85 22.52 -28.96
C ASP A 356 2.81 23.65 -28.94
N THR A 357 1.55 23.35 -29.22
CA THR A 357 0.45 24.30 -29.25
C THR A 357 -0.56 24.02 -28.15
N PHE A 358 -0.50 22.85 -27.52
CA PHE A 358 -1.37 22.53 -26.40
C PHE A 358 -0.57 21.89 -25.27
N VAL A 359 -0.88 22.30 -24.03
CA VAL A 359 -0.39 21.66 -22.81
C VAL A 359 -1.52 21.50 -21.81
N THR A 360 -1.53 20.38 -21.09
CA THR A 360 -2.32 20.21 -19.88
C THR A 360 -1.46 19.64 -18.76
N VAL A 361 -1.62 20.19 -17.56
CA VAL A 361 -0.98 19.77 -16.31
C VAL A 361 -2.05 19.65 -15.23
N GLY A 362 -2.00 18.60 -14.43
CA GLY A 362 -2.99 18.42 -13.37
C GLY A 362 -2.77 17.17 -12.54
N SER A 363 -3.83 16.69 -11.91
CA SER A 363 -3.79 15.51 -11.04
C SER A 363 -4.19 14.21 -11.74
N ALA A 364 -4.83 14.29 -12.91
CA ALA A 364 -5.43 13.14 -13.59
C ALA A 364 -4.40 12.19 -14.21
N ASN A 365 -4.34 10.97 -13.69
CA ASN A 365 -3.57 9.89 -14.32
C ASN A 365 -4.24 9.42 -15.62
N ILE A 366 -3.49 8.79 -16.53
CA ILE A 366 -4.07 8.08 -17.67
C ILE A 366 -4.51 6.69 -17.21
N ASN A 367 -5.46 6.63 -16.28
CA ASN A 367 -6.16 5.42 -15.86
C ASN A 367 -7.68 5.63 -15.91
N ASN A 368 -8.47 4.56 -15.88
CA ASN A 368 -9.93 4.70 -16.01
C ASN A 368 -10.53 5.46 -14.83
N ARG A 369 -9.94 5.33 -13.64
CA ARG A 369 -10.37 6.06 -12.43
C ARG A 369 -10.29 7.58 -12.58
N SER A 370 -9.14 8.12 -12.96
CA SER A 370 -8.92 9.57 -13.14
C SER A 370 -9.70 10.13 -14.35
N MET A 371 -10.16 9.27 -15.25
CA MET A 371 -10.97 9.68 -16.40
C MET A 371 -12.49 9.71 -16.09
N GLY A 372 -12.98 9.01 -15.06
CA GLY A 372 -14.43 8.94 -14.80
C GLY A 372 -14.92 8.80 -13.36
N LEU A 373 -14.04 8.58 -12.38
CA LEU A 373 -14.43 8.23 -11.01
C LEU A 373 -13.78 9.13 -9.96
N ASP A 374 -12.46 9.11 -9.88
CA ASP A 374 -11.69 9.91 -8.93
C ASP A 374 -11.93 11.40 -9.22
N SER A 375 -11.94 12.21 -8.18
CA SER A 375 -12.04 13.65 -8.39
C SER A 375 -10.68 14.23 -8.73
N GLU A 376 -10.60 14.87 -9.90
CA GLU A 376 -9.36 15.35 -10.50
C GLU A 376 -9.50 16.80 -10.97
N CYS A 377 -8.38 17.47 -11.22
CA CYS A 377 -8.35 18.82 -11.78
C CYS A 377 -7.11 18.99 -12.66
N ASN A 378 -7.31 19.52 -13.87
CA ASN A 378 -6.27 19.91 -14.79
C ASN A 378 -6.42 21.39 -15.18
N ILE A 379 -5.30 22.04 -15.44
CA ILE A 379 -5.23 23.34 -16.12
C ILE A 379 -4.59 23.13 -17.48
N SER A 380 -5.20 23.70 -18.52
CA SER A 380 -4.77 23.52 -19.89
C SER A 380 -4.68 24.85 -20.64
N ILE A 381 -3.76 24.94 -21.59
CA ILE A 381 -3.49 26.13 -22.41
C ILE A 381 -3.42 25.71 -23.87
N ASP A 382 -4.13 26.43 -24.75
CA ASP A 382 -4.11 26.24 -26.22
C ASP A 382 -3.51 27.50 -26.85
N GLY A 383 -2.30 27.35 -27.41
CA GLY A 383 -1.53 28.36 -28.11
C GLY A 383 -1.62 28.29 -29.63
N LEU A 384 -2.54 27.49 -30.20
CA LEU A 384 -2.67 27.37 -31.66
C LEU A 384 -2.84 28.73 -32.36
N GLN A 385 -3.49 29.69 -31.69
CA GLN A 385 -3.74 31.04 -32.22
C GLN A 385 -2.80 32.10 -31.63
N ASP A 386 -1.88 31.74 -30.72
CA ASP A 386 -0.94 32.66 -30.08
C ASP A 386 0.50 32.10 -30.11
N PRO A 387 1.37 32.58 -31.02
CA PRO A 387 2.73 32.10 -31.15
C PRO A 387 3.58 32.24 -29.87
N ARG A 388 3.25 33.18 -28.98
CA ARG A 388 3.96 33.35 -27.70
C ARG A 388 3.69 32.16 -26.79
N ILE A 389 2.44 31.68 -26.76
CA ILE A 389 2.04 30.49 -26.02
C ILE A 389 2.70 29.25 -26.63
N ALA A 390 2.69 29.11 -27.96
CA ALA A 390 3.33 27.98 -28.61
C ALA A 390 4.85 27.90 -28.32
N THR A 391 5.53 29.05 -28.36
CA THR A 391 6.96 29.15 -28.02
C THR A 391 7.23 28.73 -26.57
N ALA A 392 6.37 29.13 -25.63
CA ALA A 392 6.47 28.73 -24.23
C ALA A 392 6.24 27.23 -24.02
N ILE A 393 5.27 26.63 -24.73
CA ILE A 393 5.00 25.19 -24.65
C ILE A 393 6.15 24.38 -25.25
N ASP A 394 6.72 24.82 -26.37
CA ASP A 394 7.93 24.19 -26.94
C ASP A 394 9.13 24.29 -25.97
N ALA A 395 9.32 25.45 -25.33
CA ALA A 395 10.35 25.62 -24.29
C ALA A 395 10.14 24.63 -23.14
N LEU A 396 8.91 24.49 -22.64
CA LEU A 396 8.57 23.52 -21.60
C LEU A 396 8.87 22.08 -22.05
N ARG A 397 8.48 21.67 -23.27
CA ARG A 397 8.77 20.32 -23.77
C ARG A 397 10.27 20.08 -23.88
N CYS A 398 11.03 21.05 -24.39
CA CYS A 398 12.49 20.98 -24.47
C CYS A 398 13.13 20.91 -23.08
N ASP A 399 12.58 21.61 -22.10
CA ASP A 399 13.08 21.61 -20.73
C ASP A 399 12.82 20.27 -20.01
N LEU A 400 11.63 19.69 -20.17
CA LEU A 400 11.27 18.38 -19.60
C LEU A 400 12.07 17.24 -20.25
N LEU A 401 12.13 17.19 -21.58
CA LEU A 401 12.94 16.18 -22.28
C LEU A 401 14.43 16.39 -22.03
N GLY A 402 14.88 17.65 -22.00
CA GLY A 402 16.26 18.01 -21.70
C GLY A 402 16.66 17.51 -20.33
N GLU A 403 15.82 17.71 -19.32
CA GLU A 403 16.02 17.15 -17.99
C GLU A 403 16.25 15.64 -18.04
N HIS A 404 15.33 14.86 -18.63
CA HIS A 404 15.47 13.40 -18.69
C HIS A 404 16.69 12.91 -19.48
N LEU A 405 17.19 13.72 -20.43
CA LEU A 405 18.33 13.40 -21.29
C LEU A 405 19.67 13.99 -20.80
N GLY A 406 19.65 14.70 -19.66
CA GLY A 406 20.83 15.36 -19.10
C GLY A 406 21.33 16.54 -19.94
N LEU A 407 20.40 17.27 -20.58
CA LEU A 407 20.64 18.43 -21.43
C LEU A 407 20.01 19.69 -20.81
N SER A 408 20.57 20.86 -21.13
CA SER A 408 19.86 22.12 -20.90
C SER A 408 18.70 22.27 -21.91
N GLU A 409 17.72 23.15 -21.62
CA GLU A 409 16.64 23.46 -22.58
C GLU A 409 17.21 23.88 -23.95
N ALA A 410 18.24 24.74 -23.96
CA ALA A 410 18.87 25.24 -25.17
C ALA A 410 19.55 24.12 -25.98
N ASP A 411 20.25 23.21 -25.30
CA ASP A 411 20.88 22.06 -25.95
C ASP A 411 19.81 21.12 -26.50
N ALA A 412 18.79 20.76 -25.71
CA ALA A 412 17.71 19.88 -26.15
C ALA A 412 17.01 20.43 -27.42
N ARG A 413 16.75 21.74 -27.45
CA ARG A 413 16.22 22.45 -28.62
C ARG A 413 17.18 22.38 -29.81
N GLN A 414 18.49 22.55 -29.59
CA GLN A 414 19.49 22.42 -30.65
C GLN A 414 19.52 20.99 -31.23
N TYR A 415 19.63 19.98 -30.37
CA TYR A 415 19.60 18.57 -30.78
C TYR A 415 18.34 18.24 -31.58
N ARG A 416 17.17 18.72 -31.15
CA ARG A 416 15.91 18.51 -31.89
C ARG A 416 15.90 19.15 -33.27
N ARG A 417 16.48 20.35 -33.41
CA ARG A 417 16.60 21.04 -34.71
C ARG A 417 17.53 20.31 -35.66
N GLU A 418 18.68 19.84 -35.16
CA GLU A 418 19.66 19.11 -35.95
C GLU A 418 19.15 17.72 -36.38
N ALA A 419 18.53 16.99 -35.45
CA ALA A 419 18.03 15.65 -35.71
C ALA A 419 16.71 15.61 -36.50
N GLY A 420 15.92 16.69 -36.48
CA GLY A 420 14.60 16.72 -37.12
C GLY A 420 13.55 15.81 -36.47
N SER A 421 13.90 15.11 -35.38
CA SER A 421 13.02 14.17 -34.67
C SER A 421 13.43 14.04 -33.20
N TRP A 422 12.47 13.92 -32.28
CA TRP A 422 12.73 13.64 -30.88
C TRP A 422 13.08 12.18 -30.64
N THR A 423 12.46 11.25 -31.37
CA THR A 423 12.85 9.84 -31.29
C THR A 423 14.33 9.65 -31.65
N ALA A 424 14.81 10.37 -32.66
CA ALA A 424 16.23 10.36 -33.02
C ALA A 424 17.14 10.95 -31.91
N VAL A 425 16.72 12.02 -31.23
CA VAL A 425 17.47 12.59 -30.10
C VAL A 425 17.54 11.60 -28.93
N ILE A 426 16.43 10.93 -28.60
CA ILE A 426 16.38 9.91 -27.55
C ILE A 426 17.31 8.75 -27.89
N ASP A 427 17.20 8.22 -29.11
CA ASP A 427 18.01 7.08 -29.57
C ASP A 427 19.51 7.45 -29.59
N ALA A 428 19.88 8.66 -30.00
CA ALA A 428 21.27 9.13 -30.00
C ALA A 428 21.88 9.32 -28.60
N ARG A 429 21.04 9.33 -27.55
CA ARG A 429 21.47 9.52 -26.16
C ARG A 429 21.23 8.29 -25.29
N CYS A 430 20.94 7.13 -25.86
CA CYS A 430 20.65 5.91 -25.10
C CYS A 430 21.79 5.46 -24.18
N ASP A 431 23.05 5.83 -24.48
CA ASP A 431 24.23 5.47 -23.68
C ASP A 431 24.73 6.62 -22.79
N ALA A 432 24.03 7.76 -22.76
CA ALA A 432 24.40 8.86 -21.88
C ALA A 432 24.20 8.48 -20.41
N PRO A 433 24.96 9.03 -19.44
CA PRO A 433 24.79 8.68 -18.02
C PRO A 433 23.37 8.93 -17.49
N ARG A 434 22.71 9.96 -18.02
CA ARG A 434 21.31 10.29 -17.78
C ARG A 434 20.59 10.23 -19.13
N HIS A 435 19.61 9.36 -19.23
CA HIS A 435 18.93 9.05 -20.49
C HIS A 435 17.54 8.47 -20.25
N LEU A 436 16.80 8.29 -21.34
CA LEU A 436 15.53 7.60 -21.37
C LEU A 436 15.74 6.18 -21.90
N GLU A 437 15.42 5.19 -21.09
CA GLU A 437 15.52 3.78 -21.47
C GLU A 437 14.15 3.28 -21.97
N PRO A 438 14.08 2.48 -23.06
CA PRO A 438 12.82 1.89 -23.49
C PRO A 438 12.19 1.00 -22.42
N LEU A 439 10.88 1.13 -22.22
CA LEU A 439 10.16 0.23 -21.30
C LEU A 439 10.21 -1.21 -21.83
N PRO A 440 10.54 -2.20 -20.99
CA PRO A 440 10.66 -3.58 -21.43
C PRO A 440 9.33 -4.12 -21.94
N ASP A 441 9.38 -4.96 -22.97
CA ASP A 441 8.22 -5.72 -23.41
C ASP A 441 8.06 -6.97 -22.52
N ARG A 442 6.95 -7.04 -21.79
CA ARG A 442 6.69 -8.12 -20.85
C ARG A 442 5.60 -9.02 -21.43
N ALA A 443 6.00 -10.23 -21.84
CA ALA A 443 5.06 -11.25 -22.28
C ALA A 443 4.05 -11.57 -21.17
N HIS A 444 2.77 -11.65 -21.54
CA HIS A 444 1.71 -11.95 -20.60
C HIS A 444 1.48 -13.47 -20.49
N ASP A 445 1.59 -14.02 -19.28
CA ASP A 445 0.90 -15.27 -18.98
C ASP A 445 -0.61 -14.99 -19.02
N ALA A 446 -1.31 -15.63 -19.95
CA ALA A 446 -2.74 -15.45 -20.23
C ALA A 446 -3.69 -15.84 -19.08
N LEU A 447 -3.20 -16.00 -17.85
CA LEU A 447 -3.89 -16.62 -16.72
C LEU A 447 -4.40 -15.63 -15.64
N SER A 448 -4.19 -14.32 -15.76
CA SER A 448 -4.82 -13.37 -14.83
C SER A 448 -6.22 -12.96 -15.32
N PRO A 449 -7.31 -13.31 -14.59
CA PRO A 449 -8.68 -13.01 -15.02
C PRO A 449 -8.88 -11.49 -15.19
N LEU A 450 -9.39 -11.08 -16.36
CA LEU A 450 -9.69 -9.68 -16.70
C LEU A 450 -10.60 -8.99 -15.66
N ALA A 451 -11.44 -9.76 -14.97
CA ALA A 451 -12.35 -9.29 -13.94
C ALA A 451 -11.61 -8.67 -12.75
N ASP A 452 -10.50 -9.25 -12.29
CA ASP A 452 -9.73 -8.72 -11.15
C ASP A 452 -9.04 -7.38 -11.49
N SER A 453 -8.75 -7.16 -12.78
CA SER A 453 -8.10 -5.93 -13.27
C SER A 453 -9.06 -4.75 -13.43
N LEU A 454 -10.30 -5.01 -13.90
CA LEU A 454 -11.35 -3.99 -14.03
C LEU A 454 -11.83 -3.45 -12.66
N ILE A 455 -11.68 -4.25 -11.60
CA ILE A 455 -12.01 -3.86 -10.23
C ILE A 455 -10.94 -2.93 -9.63
N ALA A 456 -9.68 -3.07 -10.04
CA ALA A 456 -8.58 -2.22 -9.58
C ALA A 456 -8.59 -0.83 -10.24
N ASP A 457 -9.11 -0.72 -11.47
CA ASP A 457 -9.20 0.52 -12.24
C ASP A 457 -10.63 0.78 -12.77
N PRO A 458 -11.62 0.98 -11.88
CA PRO A 458 -13.00 1.19 -12.29
C PRO A 458 -13.21 2.58 -12.92
N GLU A 459 -13.94 2.63 -14.03
CA GLU A 459 -14.29 3.88 -14.72
C GLU A 459 -15.52 4.59 -14.12
N ARG A 460 -16.33 3.86 -13.36
CA ARG A 460 -17.60 4.33 -12.78
C ARG A 460 -17.75 3.85 -11.33
N PRO A 461 -18.60 4.51 -10.51
CA PRO A 461 -18.88 4.05 -9.16
C PRO A 461 -19.36 2.60 -9.18
N VAL A 462 -18.70 1.75 -8.41
CA VAL A 462 -19.12 0.35 -8.23
C VAL A 462 -20.03 0.31 -7.01
N ALA A 463 -21.23 -0.27 -7.14
CA ALA A 463 -22.15 -0.34 -6.01
C ALA A 463 -21.53 -1.20 -4.89
N ALA A 464 -21.68 -0.82 -3.62
CA ALA A 464 -21.13 -1.57 -2.48
C ALA A 464 -21.48 -3.08 -2.49
N PRO A 465 -22.68 -3.51 -2.90
CA PRO A 465 -22.99 -4.94 -3.04
C PRO A 465 -22.18 -5.63 -4.13
N GLU A 466 -21.87 -4.96 -5.25
CA GLU A 466 -21.07 -5.47 -6.36
C GLU A 466 -19.57 -5.53 -6.00
N PHE A 467 -19.09 -4.56 -5.22
CA PHE A 467 -17.74 -4.55 -4.67
C PHE A 467 -17.52 -5.65 -3.61
N ILE A 468 -18.50 -5.89 -2.73
CA ILE A 468 -18.43 -7.01 -1.76
C ILE A 468 -18.61 -8.36 -2.47
N ALA A 469 -19.47 -8.40 -3.48
CA ALA A 469 -19.75 -9.56 -4.30
C ALA A 469 -18.54 -10.11 -5.06
N SER A 470 -17.60 -9.23 -5.41
CA SER A 470 -16.43 -9.55 -6.22
C SER A 470 -15.23 -10.04 -5.40
N TYR A 471 -15.10 -9.64 -4.12
CA TYR A 471 -14.06 -10.16 -3.21
C TYR A 471 -14.50 -11.39 -2.40
N VAL A 472 -15.81 -11.64 -2.33
CA VAL A 472 -16.37 -12.76 -1.55
C VAL A 472 -17.23 -13.62 -2.48
N PRO A 473 -16.74 -14.83 -2.86
CA PRO A 473 -17.53 -15.79 -3.63
C PRO A 473 -18.91 -15.96 -3.01
N GLU A 474 -19.96 -16.17 -3.81
CA GLU A 474 -21.34 -16.31 -3.33
C GLU A 474 -21.47 -17.34 -2.18
N SER A 475 -20.66 -18.39 -2.23
CA SER A 475 -20.53 -19.44 -1.21
C SER A 475 -19.99 -18.97 0.15
N ALA A 476 -19.30 -17.83 0.21
CA ALA A 476 -18.70 -17.25 1.42
C ALA A 476 -19.55 -16.13 2.05
N ARG A 477 -20.55 -15.58 1.33
CA ARG A 477 -21.41 -14.49 1.84
C ARG A 477 -22.25 -14.90 3.04
N ALA A 478 -22.76 -16.14 3.04
CA ALA A 478 -23.56 -16.68 4.16
C ALA A 478 -22.80 -16.76 5.50
N HIS A 479 -21.45 -16.72 5.47
CA HIS A 479 -20.61 -16.82 6.66
C HIS A 479 -19.86 -15.52 6.97
N LEU A 480 -20.04 -14.46 6.17
CA LEU A 480 -19.27 -13.22 6.29
C LEU A 480 -19.63 -12.46 7.56
N ALA A 481 -20.92 -12.31 7.86
CA ALA A 481 -21.38 -11.67 9.09
C ALA A 481 -20.86 -12.41 10.35
N THR A 482 -20.90 -13.74 10.34
CA THR A 482 -20.41 -14.58 11.43
C THR A 482 -18.89 -14.52 11.56
N ARG A 483 -18.15 -14.46 10.44
CA ARG A 483 -16.69 -14.32 10.43
C ARG A 483 -16.24 -12.94 10.85
N LEU A 484 -16.91 -11.88 10.40
CA LEU A 484 -16.64 -10.50 10.81
C LEU A 484 -16.94 -10.32 12.30
N LEU A 485 -18.11 -10.77 12.76
CA LEU A 485 -18.47 -10.74 14.18
C LEU A 485 -17.44 -11.51 15.03
N ARG A 486 -17.06 -12.72 14.60
CA ARG A 486 -16.02 -13.50 15.29
C ARG A 486 -14.66 -12.81 15.28
N ASN A 487 -14.22 -12.26 14.16
CA ASN A 487 -12.92 -11.62 14.04
C ASN A 487 -12.88 -10.30 14.83
N THR A 488 -13.97 -9.53 14.84
CA THR A 488 -14.13 -8.35 15.69
C THR A 488 -14.13 -8.75 17.16
N LEU A 489 -14.87 -9.80 17.57
CA LEU A 489 -14.83 -10.33 18.94
C LEU A 489 -13.42 -10.77 19.35
N ILE A 490 -12.67 -11.39 18.45
CA ILE A 490 -11.28 -11.80 18.71
C ILE A 490 -10.38 -10.57 18.87
N LEU A 491 -10.47 -9.59 17.96
CA LEU A 491 -9.68 -8.36 18.02
C LEU A 491 -10.02 -7.53 19.26
N THR A 492 -11.30 -7.36 19.58
CA THR A 492 -11.76 -6.70 20.81
C THR A 492 -11.36 -7.50 22.04
N GLY A 493 -11.35 -8.82 21.98
CA GLY A 493 -10.86 -9.69 23.05
C GLY A 493 -9.37 -9.48 23.32
N PHE A 494 -8.54 -9.44 22.28
CA PHE A 494 -7.10 -9.15 22.40
C PHE A 494 -6.83 -7.71 22.85
N ALA A 495 -7.59 -6.73 22.33
CA ALA A 495 -7.47 -5.34 22.75
C ALA A 495 -7.87 -5.17 24.23
N THR A 496 -8.95 -5.84 24.66
CA THR A 496 -9.39 -5.87 26.06
C THR A 496 -8.36 -6.57 26.95
N LEU A 497 -7.79 -7.71 26.53
CA LEU A 497 -6.71 -8.39 27.27
C LEU A 497 -5.45 -7.53 27.37
N GLY A 498 -5.08 -6.84 26.28
CA GLY A 498 -3.97 -5.88 26.26
C GLY A 498 -4.24 -4.68 27.17
N ALA A 499 -5.47 -4.16 27.18
CA ALA A 499 -5.90 -3.08 28.06
C ALA A 499 -5.91 -3.52 29.52
N ILE A 500 -6.41 -4.73 29.83
CA ILE A 500 -6.33 -5.31 31.17
C ILE A 500 -4.86 -5.46 31.58
N TRP A 501 -4.00 -5.98 30.71
CA TRP A 501 -2.57 -6.14 30.99
C TRP A 501 -1.85 -4.81 31.26
N HIS A 502 -2.19 -3.77 30.50
CA HIS A 502 -1.54 -2.47 30.56
C HIS A 502 -2.08 -1.57 31.68
N TYR A 503 -3.39 -1.59 31.91
CA TYR A 503 -4.08 -0.69 32.85
C TYR A 503 -4.42 -1.35 34.19
N THR A 504 -4.18 -2.65 34.37
CA THR A 504 -4.27 -3.31 35.68
C THR A 504 -2.90 -3.79 36.17
N PRO A 505 -2.71 -3.99 37.48
CA PRO A 505 -1.48 -4.54 38.03
C PRO A 505 -1.24 -6.01 37.69
N LEU A 506 -2.01 -6.65 36.81
CA LEU A 506 -1.91 -8.09 36.52
C LEU A 506 -0.48 -8.55 36.19
N HIS A 507 0.29 -7.71 35.49
CA HIS A 507 1.70 -7.96 35.17
C HIS A 507 2.62 -7.99 36.40
N VAL A 508 2.22 -7.38 37.52
CA VAL A 508 2.91 -7.38 38.82
C VAL A 508 2.58 -8.62 39.65
N TRP A 509 1.41 -9.23 39.42
CA TRP A 509 0.97 -10.45 40.11
C TRP A 509 1.41 -11.74 39.39
N LEU A 510 1.75 -11.67 38.10
CA LEU A 510 2.15 -12.80 37.25
C LEU A 510 3.67 -12.89 37.04
N ASP A 511 4.43 -12.78 38.14
CA ASP A 511 5.88 -13.00 38.12
C ASP A 511 6.20 -14.51 38.08
N VAL A 512 7.09 -14.93 37.17
CA VAL A 512 7.38 -16.35 36.88
C VAL A 512 7.83 -17.14 38.13
N PRO A 513 8.70 -16.61 39.00
CA PRO A 513 9.08 -17.28 40.25
C PRO A 513 7.91 -17.43 41.23
N ARG A 514 7.00 -16.45 41.30
CA ARG A 514 5.79 -16.53 42.16
C ARG A 514 4.81 -17.57 41.66
N LEU A 515 4.65 -17.71 40.35
CA LEU A 515 3.81 -18.73 39.74
C LEU A 515 4.34 -20.15 40.03
N ILE A 516 5.66 -20.34 39.94
CA ILE A 516 6.32 -21.61 40.30
C ILE A 516 6.16 -21.91 41.80
N ALA A 517 6.29 -20.89 42.67
CA ALA A 517 6.10 -21.06 44.11
C ALA A 517 4.65 -21.44 44.48
N LEU A 518 3.66 -20.82 43.83
CA LEU A 518 2.23 -21.15 44.00
C LEU A 518 1.95 -22.59 43.56
N LEU A 519 2.48 -23.01 42.39
CA LEU A 519 2.33 -24.36 41.88
C LEU A 519 2.98 -25.41 42.79
N ARG A 520 4.18 -25.14 43.34
CA ARG A 520 4.86 -26.03 44.31
C ARG A 520 4.16 -26.07 45.67
N THR A 521 3.43 -25.02 46.05
CA THR A 521 2.63 -25.02 47.28
C THR A 521 1.37 -25.83 47.08
N ALA A 522 0.71 -25.64 45.93
CA ALA A 522 -0.48 -26.39 45.56
C ALA A 522 -0.20 -27.90 45.38
N SER A 523 1.00 -28.29 44.94
CA SER A 523 1.37 -29.70 44.78
C SER A 523 1.54 -30.48 46.09
N ARG A 524 1.58 -29.79 47.24
CA ARG A 524 1.64 -30.42 48.57
C ARG A 524 0.28 -30.91 49.08
N TYR A 525 -0.82 -30.48 48.48
CA TYR A 525 -2.15 -30.99 48.83
C TYR A 525 -2.32 -32.42 48.34
N ALA A 526 -2.89 -33.30 49.18
CA ALA A 526 -3.12 -34.71 48.84
C ALA A 526 -3.99 -34.91 47.58
N ALA A 527 -4.86 -33.95 47.27
CA ALA A 527 -5.72 -33.98 46.08
C ALA A 527 -5.03 -33.48 44.79
N ALA A 528 -3.80 -32.95 44.85
CA ALA A 528 -3.13 -32.34 43.70
C ALA A 528 -2.94 -33.30 42.51
N PRO A 529 -2.57 -34.59 42.70
CA PRO A 529 -2.48 -35.53 41.58
C PRO A 529 -3.83 -35.77 40.88
N LEU A 530 -4.94 -35.76 41.64
CA LEU A 530 -6.29 -35.94 41.09
C LEU A 530 -6.76 -34.70 40.32
N ALA A 531 -6.49 -33.51 40.86
CA ALA A 531 -6.79 -32.25 40.17
C ALA A 531 -6.02 -32.13 38.86
N LEU A 532 -4.73 -32.52 38.88
CA LEU A 532 -3.90 -32.55 37.70
C LEU A 532 -4.42 -33.58 36.67
N TRP A 533 -4.77 -34.78 37.12
CA TRP A 533 -5.36 -35.79 36.24
C TRP A 533 -6.64 -35.27 35.57
N GLY A 534 -7.52 -34.59 36.32
CA GLY A 534 -8.68 -33.89 35.78
C GLY A 534 -8.32 -32.82 34.74
N ALA A 535 -7.26 -32.06 34.98
CA ALA A 535 -6.76 -31.07 34.01
C ALA A 535 -6.28 -31.70 32.69
N TYR A 536 -5.66 -32.88 32.73
CA TYR A 536 -5.30 -33.62 31.51
C TYR A 536 -6.52 -34.12 30.73
N LEU A 537 -7.59 -34.53 31.43
CA LEU A 537 -8.84 -34.92 30.79
C LEU A 537 -9.52 -33.71 30.13
N ILE A 538 -9.74 -32.63 30.90
CA ILE A 538 -10.39 -31.40 30.42
C ILE A 538 -9.57 -30.74 29.30
N GLY A 539 -8.27 -30.59 29.51
CA GLY A 539 -7.36 -30.02 28.51
C GLY A 539 -7.31 -30.87 27.24
N GLY A 540 -7.30 -32.20 27.39
CA GLY A 540 -7.37 -33.14 26.29
C GLY A 540 -8.62 -33.01 25.43
N LEU A 541 -9.78 -32.75 26.04
CA LEU A 541 -11.03 -32.50 25.33
C LEU A 541 -11.08 -31.12 24.66
N SER A 542 -10.36 -30.15 25.22
CA SER A 542 -10.40 -28.74 24.81
C SER A 542 -9.33 -28.37 23.79
N PHE A 543 -8.67 -29.35 23.16
CA PHE A 543 -7.51 -29.17 22.26
C PHE A 543 -6.36 -28.38 22.91
N PHE A 544 -6.29 -28.37 24.24
CA PHE A 544 -5.23 -27.67 24.95
C PHE A 544 -3.89 -28.39 24.74
N PRO A 545 -2.77 -27.68 24.55
CA PRO A 545 -1.48 -28.32 24.29
C PRO A 545 -1.02 -29.18 25.48
N VAL A 546 -0.97 -30.51 25.27
CA VAL A 546 -0.54 -31.47 26.31
C VAL A 546 0.89 -31.21 26.79
N THR A 547 1.75 -30.65 25.93
CA THR A 547 3.12 -30.25 26.28
C THR A 547 3.17 -29.21 27.38
N LEU A 548 2.21 -28.28 27.43
CA LEU A 548 2.14 -27.29 28.50
C LEU A 548 1.73 -27.93 29.83
N LEU A 549 0.81 -28.90 29.80
CA LEU A 549 0.43 -29.65 31.00
C LEU A 549 1.60 -30.48 31.53
N ILE A 550 2.42 -31.05 30.64
CA ILE A 550 3.66 -31.77 31.02
C ILE A 550 4.65 -30.81 31.68
N VAL A 551 4.84 -29.60 31.15
CA VAL A 551 5.70 -28.58 31.76
C VAL A 551 5.18 -28.14 33.13
N VAL A 552 3.88 -27.88 33.27
CA VAL A 552 3.25 -27.53 34.56
C VAL A 552 3.44 -28.66 35.57
N THR A 553 3.28 -29.92 35.14
CA THR A 553 3.50 -31.09 36.00
C THR A 553 4.97 -31.21 36.41
N ALA A 554 5.90 -30.95 35.48
CA ALA A 554 7.34 -30.99 35.73
C ALA A 554 7.83 -29.89 36.68
N LEU A 555 7.16 -28.73 36.69
CA LEU A 555 7.44 -27.64 37.62
C LEU A 555 6.85 -27.89 39.01
N ALA A 556 5.72 -28.59 39.08
CA ALA A 556 4.97 -28.83 40.32
C ALA A 556 5.46 -30.06 41.12
N PHE A 557 5.97 -31.10 40.45
CA PHE A 557 6.31 -32.38 41.05
C PHE A 557 7.75 -32.82 40.78
N THR A 558 8.28 -33.73 41.61
CA THR A 558 9.62 -34.29 41.40
C THR A 558 9.70 -35.10 40.10
N PRO A 559 10.89 -35.28 39.48
CA PRO A 559 11.01 -35.98 38.20
C PRO A 559 10.32 -37.37 38.12
N PRO A 560 10.44 -38.27 39.13
CA PRO A 560 9.73 -39.55 39.10
C PRO A 560 8.21 -39.41 39.18
N GLN A 561 7.73 -38.46 39.97
CA GLN A 561 6.30 -38.15 40.10
C GLN A 561 5.75 -37.51 38.83
N ASN A 562 6.49 -36.59 38.21
CA ASN A 562 6.11 -35.98 36.94
C ASN A 562 5.97 -37.03 35.85
N LEU A 563 6.95 -37.93 35.73
CA LEU A 563 6.87 -39.04 34.77
C LEU A 563 5.59 -39.83 34.98
N LEU A 564 5.33 -40.28 36.21
CA LEU A 564 4.13 -41.04 36.53
C LEU A 564 2.83 -40.28 36.21
N TYR A 565 2.70 -39.03 36.67
CA TYR A 565 1.47 -38.24 36.52
C TYR A 565 1.23 -37.79 35.08
N ALA A 566 2.28 -37.38 34.37
CA ALA A 566 2.19 -37.02 32.95
C ALA A 566 1.81 -38.25 32.10
N PHE A 567 2.36 -39.43 32.38
CA PHE A 567 1.97 -40.66 31.70
C PHE A 567 0.51 -41.02 31.95
N LEU A 568 0.09 -41.06 33.22
CA LEU A 568 -1.29 -41.40 33.58
C LEU A 568 -2.28 -40.38 33.00
N GLY A 569 -1.95 -39.09 33.04
CA GLY A 569 -2.74 -38.02 32.44
C GLY A 569 -2.86 -38.16 30.92
N CYS A 570 -1.74 -38.34 30.22
CA CYS A 570 -1.73 -38.50 28.77
C CYS A 570 -2.48 -39.75 28.31
N LEU A 571 -2.29 -40.89 28.97
CA LEU A 571 -2.98 -42.13 28.62
C LEU A 571 -4.48 -42.06 28.90
N SER A 572 -4.87 -41.53 30.06
CA SER A 572 -6.30 -41.38 30.39
C SER A 572 -7.00 -40.43 29.42
N SER A 573 -6.33 -39.33 29.07
CA SER A 573 -6.79 -38.36 28.08
C SER A 573 -6.88 -38.97 26.67
N ALA A 574 -5.87 -39.75 26.26
CA ALA A 574 -5.88 -40.46 24.99
C ALA A 574 -7.03 -41.48 24.90
N SER A 575 -7.27 -42.23 25.98
CA SER A 575 -8.34 -43.23 26.05
C SER A 575 -9.72 -42.57 25.99
N LEU A 576 -9.92 -41.45 26.68
CA LEU A 576 -11.16 -40.67 26.62
C LEU A 576 -11.41 -40.11 25.21
N ASN A 577 -10.40 -39.50 24.61
CA ASN A 577 -10.46 -38.97 23.25
C ASN A 577 -10.71 -40.07 22.21
N TYR A 578 -10.07 -41.23 22.38
CA TYR A 578 -10.31 -42.40 21.54
C TYR A 578 -11.75 -42.90 21.65
N ALA A 579 -12.31 -42.98 22.86
CA ALA A 579 -13.71 -43.35 23.07
C ALA A 579 -14.66 -42.36 22.38
N LEU A 580 -14.41 -41.06 22.52
CA LEU A 580 -15.17 -40.01 21.84
C LEU A 580 -15.08 -40.12 20.32
N GLY A 581 -13.89 -40.37 19.78
CA GLY A 581 -13.69 -40.62 18.36
C GLY A 581 -14.46 -41.85 17.87
N ARG A 582 -14.51 -42.91 18.69
CA ARG A 582 -15.22 -44.14 18.38
C ARG A 582 -16.75 -43.95 18.35
N ILE A 583 -17.27 -43.12 19.25
CA ILE A 583 -18.71 -42.80 19.38
C ILE A 583 -19.17 -41.80 18.31
N LEU A 584 -18.43 -40.70 18.13
CA LEU A 584 -18.84 -39.55 17.32
C LEU A 584 -18.40 -39.68 15.85
N GLY A 585 -17.45 -40.58 15.56
CA GLY A 585 -16.90 -40.81 14.23
C GLY A 585 -16.09 -39.63 13.69
N GLY A 586 -15.64 -39.75 12.43
CA GLY A 586 -14.77 -38.74 11.79
C GLY A 586 -15.43 -37.38 11.49
N ARG A 587 -16.74 -37.24 11.71
CA ARG A 587 -17.50 -36.02 11.34
C ARG A 587 -17.10 -34.79 12.17
N ILE A 588 -16.83 -34.97 13.46
CA ILE A 588 -16.42 -33.86 14.34
C ILE A 588 -15.00 -33.38 13.99
N LEU A 589 -14.08 -34.31 13.73
CA LEU A 589 -12.72 -33.96 13.32
C LEU A 589 -12.67 -33.25 11.96
N HIS A 590 -13.52 -33.67 11.02
CA HIS A 590 -13.64 -33.00 9.72
C HIS A 590 -14.16 -31.55 9.86
N ARG A 591 -15.05 -31.26 10.83
CA ARG A 591 -15.58 -29.91 11.06
C ARG A 591 -14.61 -29.01 11.83
N LEU A 592 -13.96 -29.52 12.88
CA LEU A 592 -13.10 -28.71 13.75
C LEU A 592 -11.67 -28.55 13.21
N ALA A 593 -11.11 -29.57 12.55
CA ALA A 593 -9.73 -29.58 12.07
C ALA A 593 -9.56 -30.30 10.73
N PRO A 594 -10.15 -29.79 9.62
CA PRO A 594 -10.22 -30.49 8.32
C PRO A 594 -8.85 -30.81 7.70
N ARG A 595 -7.86 -29.94 7.86
CA ARG A 595 -6.50 -30.17 7.34
C ARG A 595 -5.78 -31.30 8.09
N ALA A 596 -5.82 -31.26 9.42
CA ALA A 596 -5.18 -32.28 10.25
C ALA A 596 -5.89 -33.64 10.15
N PHE A 597 -7.22 -33.65 9.98
CA PHE A 597 -7.98 -34.88 9.75
C PHE A 597 -7.61 -35.57 8.43
N ARG A 598 -7.44 -34.82 7.32
CA ARG A 598 -7.02 -35.40 6.03
C ARG A 598 -5.64 -36.05 6.12
N GLU A 599 -4.70 -35.37 6.76
CA GLU A 599 -3.34 -35.87 6.97
C GLU A 599 -3.34 -37.14 7.84
N LEU A 600 -4.11 -37.12 8.92
CA LEU A 600 -4.25 -38.26 9.83
C LEU A 600 -4.97 -39.45 9.17
N HIS A 601 -6.01 -39.20 8.37
CA HIS A 601 -6.73 -40.22 7.62
C HIS A 601 -5.81 -40.93 6.64
N HIS A 602 -4.91 -40.21 5.96
CA HIS A 602 -3.96 -40.81 5.03
C HIS A 602 -2.94 -41.71 5.75
N ARG A 603 -2.48 -41.33 6.95
CA ARG A 603 -1.45 -42.05 7.72
C ARG A 603 -2.02 -43.23 8.54
N LEU A 604 -3.20 -43.09 9.12
CA LEU A 604 -3.87 -44.14 9.91
C LEU A 604 -4.70 -45.12 9.06
N ARG A 605 -4.61 -45.03 7.71
CA ARG A 605 -5.27 -45.94 6.76
C ARG A 605 -4.85 -47.41 6.89
N ARG A 606 -3.62 -47.67 7.35
CA ARG A 606 -3.13 -49.00 7.76
C ARG A 606 -2.90 -48.98 9.29
N PRO A 607 -3.97 -49.15 10.08
CA PRO A 607 -3.87 -49.03 11.54
C PRO A 607 -3.02 -50.17 12.10
N GLY A 608 -1.97 -49.81 12.84
CA GLY A 608 -1.07 -50.76 13.48
C GLY A 608 -0.17 -50.07 14.52
N LEU A 609 0.49 -50.88 15.35
CA LEU A 609 1.32 -50.40 16.45
C LEU A 609 2.42 -49.42 15.99
N GLY A 610 3.14 -49.76 14.92
CA GLY A 610 4.21 -48.88 14.38
C GLY A 610 3.69 -47.51 13.93
N THR A 611 2.50 -47.46 13.34
CA THR A 611 1.85 -46.21 12.93
C THR A 611 1.47 -45.36 14.14
N MET A 612 0.97 -45.97 15.23
CA MET A 612 0.63 -45.25 16.45
C MET A 612 1.86 -44.73 17.20
N ILE A 613 2.95 -45.49 17.23
CA ILE A 613 4.24 -45.01 17.76
C ILE A 613 4.68 -43.79 16.97
N LEU A 614 4.72 -43.90 15.64
CA LEU A 614 5.18 -42.82 14.77
C LEU A 614 4.38 -41.52 14.94
N VAL A 615 3.05 -41.60 14.89
CA VAL A 615 2.20 -40.40 14.97
C VAL A 615 2.19 -39.80 16.39
N SER A 616 2.51 -40.58 17.42
CA SER A 616 2.59 -40.08 18.80
C SER A 616 3.96 -39.45 19.11
N THR A 617 5.03 -39.90 18.46
CA THR A 617 6.38 -39.31 18.58
C THR A 617 6.51 -38.03 17.75
N VAL A 618 5.92 -38.01 16.56
CA VAL A 618 6.07 -36.90 15.61
C VAL A 618 4.86 -35.96 15.68
N PRO A 619 5.04 -34.65 15.93
CA PRO A 619 3.93 -33.71 16.11
C PRO A 619 3.31 -33.29 14.76
N ILE A 620 2.77 -34.26 14.01
CA ILE A 620 2.13 -34.05 12.70
C ILE A 620 0.74 -33.40 12.88
N ALA A 621 0.09 -33.69 14.00
CA ALA A 621 -1.18 -33.11 14.39
C ALA A 621 -1.25 -32.98 15.93
N PRO A 622 -2.12 -32.09 16.46
CA PRO A 622 -2.32 -32.00 17.91
C PRO A 622 -2.71 -33.34 18.53
N PHE A 623 -2.24 -33.61 19.75
CA PHE A 623 -2.45 -34.88 20.48
C PHE A 623 -3.92 -35.32 20.53
N THR A 624 -4.83 -34.38 20.76
CA THR A 624 -6.29 -34.61 20.73
C THR A 624 -6.76 -35.09 19.35
N VAL A 625 -6.27 -34.47 18.26
CA VAL A 625 -6.64 -34.86 16.88
C VAL A 625 -6.19 -36.29 16.61
N VAL A 626 -4.96 -36.64 16.98
CA VAL A 626 -4.40 -37.99 16.79
C VAL A 626 -5.23 -39.04 17.52
N THR A 627 -5.53 -38.81 18.79
CA THR A 627 -6.23 -39.78 19.66
C THR A 627 -7.71 -39.92 19.31
N VAL A 628 -8.42 -38.82 19.03
CA VAL A 628 -9.81 -38.88 18.52
C VAL A 628 -9.86 -39.51 17.13
N GLY A 629 -8.92 -39.17 16.23
CA GLY A 629 -8.86 -39.76 14.90
C GLY A 629 -8.55 -41.25 14.91
N ALA A 630 -7.70 -41.73 15.82
CA ALA A 630 -7.47 -43.16 16.05
C ALA A 630 -8.77 -43.89 16.46
N GLY A 631 -9.60 -43.25 17.30
CA GLY A 631 -10.93 -43.75 17.66
C GLY A 631 -11.89 -43.80 16.47
N ALA A 632 -11.96 -42.72 15.70
CA ALA A 632 -12.81 -42.61 14.51
C ALA A 632 -12.45 -43.62 13.42
N LEU A 633 -11.16 -43.96 13.29
CA LEU A 633 -10.63 -44.93 12.33
C LEU A 633 -10.55 -46.36 12.89
N LYS A 634 -11.09 -46.58 14.09
CA LYS A 634 -11.20 -47.91 14.73
C LYS A 634 -9.84 -48.62 14.89
N VAL A 635 -8.77 -47.87 15.19
CA VAL A 635 -7.46 -48.45 15.55
C VAL A 635 -7.65 -49.36 16.77
N ARG A 636 -6.95 -50.50 16.86
CA ARG A 636 -7.05 -51.38 18.04
C ARG A 636 -6.62 -50.60 19.28
N TYR A 637 -7.43 -50.65 20.35
CA TYR A 637 -7.14 -49.92 21.59
C TYR A 637 -5.76 -50.25 22.17
N ARG A 638 -5.33 -51.53 22.06
CA ARG A 638 -3.97 -51.95 22.45
C ARG A 638 -2.88 -51.17 21.70
N ASP A 639 -3.05 -50.95 20.40
CA ASP A 639 -2.07 -50.27 19.58
C ASP A 639 -2.04 -48.75 19.88
N LEU A 640 -3.19 -48.16 20.25
CA LEU A 640 -3.24 -46.79 20.78
C LEU A 640 -2.46 -46.67 22.08
N VAL A 641 -2.75 -47.52 23.07
CA VAL A 641 -2.14 -47.41 24.42
C VAL A 641 -0.63 -47.63 24.32
N ILE A 642 -0.19 -48.74 23.73
CA ILE A 642 1.24 -49.04 23.62
C ILE A 642 1.94 -48.00 22.72
N GLY A 643 1.34 -47.63 21.60
CA GLY A 643 1.91 -46.67 20.67
C GLY A 643 2.05 -45.27 21.27
N THR A 644 1.03 -44.82 22.03
CA THR A 644 1.06 -43.54 22.74
C THR A 644 2.11 -43.59 23.85
N THR A 645 2.14 -44.63 24.67
CA THR A 645 3.15 -44.81 25.73
C THR A 645 4.55 -44.67 25.17
N VAL A 646 4.89 -45.48 24.15
CA VAL A 646 6.23 -45.46 23.53
C VAL A 646 6.51 -44.11 22.87
N GLY A 647 5.53 -43.52 22.18
CA GLY A 647 5.74 -42.29 21.42
C GLY A 647 5.90 -41.02 22.26
N VAL A 648 5.16 -40.90 23.38
CA VAL A 648 5.26 -39.71 24.24
C VAL A 648 6.41 -39.81 25.25
N THR A 649 6.91 -41.02 25.54
CA THR A 649 7.97 -41.26 26.54
C THR A 649 9.22 -40.40 26.33
N PRO A 650 9.84 -40.35 25.14
CA PRO A 650 11.03 -39.53 24.93
C PRO A 650 10.78 -38.05 25.18
N GLY A 651 9.62 -37.54 24.76
CA GLY A 651 9.24 -36.13 24.93
C GLY A 651 9.02 -35.76 26.40
N ILE A 652 8.33 -36.61 27.17
CA ILE A 652 8.12 -36.38 28.61
C ILE A 652 9.46 -36.43 29.36
N LEU A 653 10.30 -37.43 29.10
CA LEU A 653 11.62 -37.53 29.74
C LEU A 653 12.47 -36.29 29.48
N LEU A 654 12.54 -35.86 28.21
CA LEU A 654 13.35 -34.73 27.79
C LEU A 654 12.85 -33.41 28.38
N LEU A 655 11.53 -33.19 28.38
CA LEU A 655 10.92 -32.01 29.02
C LEU A 655 11.08 -32.03 30.54
N THR A 656 11.00 -33.20 31.19
CA THR A 656 11.24 -33.34 32.64
C THR A 656 12.66 -32.95 33.00
N LEU A 657 13.64 -33.49 32.28
CA LEU A 657 15.06 -33.21 32.49
C LEU A 657 15.42 -31.76 32.19
N PHE A 658 14.87 -31.20 31.11
CA PHE A 658 15.05 -29.80 30.73
C PHE A 658 14.48 -28.85 31.80
N THR A 659 13.23 -29.08 32.21
CA THR A 659 12.53 -28.23 33.18
C THR A 659 13.20 -28.29 34.55
N GLY A 660 13.61 -29.49 34.99
CA GLY A 660 14.40 -29.66 36.21
C GLY A 660 15.73 -28.91 36.16
N SER A 661 16.46 -29.01 35.05
CA SER A 661 17.74 -28.30 34.86
C SER A 661 17.57 -26.78 34.81
N LEU A 662 16.50 -26.30 34.16
CA LEU A 662 16.16 -24.88 34.07
C LEU A 662 15.81 -24.31 35.46
N ALA A 663 14.96 -25.00 36.22
CA ALA A 663 14.61 -24.59 37.58
C ALA A 663 15.85 -24.56 38.49
N SER A 664 16.71 -25.58 38.44
CA SER A 664 17.95 -25.62 39.23
C SER A 664 18.95 -24.53 38.83
N THR A 665 19.03 -24.15 37.54
CA THR A 665 19.91 -23.06 37.07
C THR A 665 19.41 -21.68 37.54
N LEU A 666 18.09 -21.48 37.58
CA LEU A 666 17.47 -20.25 38.07
C LEU A 666 17.64 -20.09 39.58
N ASP A 667 17.55 -21.19 40.34
CA ASP A 667 17.74 -21.17 41.79
C ASP A 667 19.24 -21.01 42.15
N HIS A 668 20.16 -21.72 41.49
CA HIS A 668 21.61 -21.65 41.72
C HIS A 668 22.40 -21.81 40.40
N PRO A 669 22.95 -20.73 39.82
CA PRO A 669 23.64 -20.80 38.53
C PRO A 669 25.03 -21.46 38.68
N ALA A 670 25.07 -22.80 38.63
CA ALA A 670 26.31 -23.57 38.58
C ALA A 670 26.62 -24.01 37.15
N THR A 671 27.91 -23.98 36.77
CA THR A 671 28.41 -24.34 35.43
C THR A 671 27.94 -25.73 34.98
N LYS A 672 27.75 -26.67 35.92
CA LYS A 672 27.24 -28.02 35.65
C LYS A 672 25.78 -28.03 35.14
N HIS A 673 24.91 -27.18 35.68
CA HIS A 673 23.51 -27.10 35.27
C HIS A 673 23.35 -26.39 33.92
N ILE A 674 24.17 -25.37 33.67
CA ILE A 674 24.23 -24.66 32.37
C ILE A 674 24.73 -25.62 31.28
N LEU A 675 25.77 -26.40 31.56
CA LEU A 675 26.29 -27.41 30.61
C LEU A 675 25.26 -28.51 30.32
N LEU A 676 24.57 -29.00 31.36
CA LEU A 676 23.50 -29.98 31.20
C LEU A 676 22.32 -29.43 30.38
N LEU A 677 21.92 -28.17 30.61
CA LEU A 677 20.88 -27.49 29.84
C LEU A 677 21.28 -27.34 28.36
N ALA A 678 22.53 -26.99 28.09
CA ALA A 678 23.07 -26.90 26.73
C ALA A 678 23.08 -28.26 26.02
N VAL A 679 23.51 -29.34 26.69
CA VAL A 679 23.48 -30.71 26.15
C VAL A 679 22.05 -31.14 25.84
N ILE A 680 21.09 -30.89 26.74
CA ILE A 680 19.68 -31.20 26.54
C ILE A 680 19.09 -30.40 25.37
N ALA A 681 19.42 -29.11 25.25
CA ALA A 681 18.99 -28.26 24.16
C ALA A 681 19.54 -28.72 22.79
N VAL A 682 20.82 -29.13 22.76
CA VAL A 682 21.45 -29.70 21.55
C VAL A 682 20.80 -31.05 21.19
N ALA A 683 20.52 -31.91 22.17
CA ALA A 683 19.82 -33.18 21.93
C ALA A 683 18.38 -32.96 21.39
N LEU A 684 17.65 -31.99 21.94
CA LEU A 684 16.34 -31.54 21.43
C LEU A 684 16.41 -31.04 19.99
N ALA A 685 17.40 -30.19 19.69
CA ALA A 685 17.61 -29.65 18.35
C ALA A 685 18.02 -30.74 17.35
N ALA A 686 18.90 -31.65 17.74
CA ALA A 686 19.32 -32.79 16.92
C ALA A 686 18.16 -33.75 16.64
N LEU A 687 17.32 -34.03 17.66
CA LEU A 687 16.10 -34.82 17.50
C LEU A 687 15.12 -34.14 16.53
N ALA A 688 14.90 -32.83 16.68
CA ALA A 688 14.01 -32.06 15.79
C ALA A 688 14.54 -32.00 14.35
N LEU A 689 15.85 -31.83 14.15
CA LEU A 689 16.51 -31.81 12.84
C LEU A 689 16.53 -33.20 12.18
N GLY A 690 16.84 -34.25 12.94
CA GLY A 690 16.77 -35.64 12.50
C GLY A 690 15.36 -36.02 12.10
N LEU A 691 14.36 -35.61 12.89
CA LEU A 691 12.95 -35.80 12.60
C LEU A 691 12.53 -35.05 11.32
N ARG A 692 12.99 -33.82 11.14
CA ARG A 692 12.73 -33.03 9.92
C ARG A 692 13.36 -33.67 8.68
N ARG A 693 14.60 -34.20 8.77
CA ARG A 693 15.27 -34.92 7.68
C ARG A 693 14.56 -36.22 7.33
N TRP A 694 14.25 -37.03 8.34
CA TRP A 694 13.51 -38.27 8.15
C TRP A 694 12.12 -38.03 7.54
N LEU A 695 11.42 -36.97 7.97
CA LEU A 695 10.16 -36.54 7.38
C LEU A 695 10.31 -36.08 5.92
N ALA A 696 11.40 -35.40 5.57
CA ALA A 696 11.65 -35.03 4.18
C ALA A 696 11.92 -36.27 3.31
N GLU A 697 12.80 -37.17 3.76
CA GLU A 697 13.20 -38.35 3.00
C GLU A 697 12.06 -39.35 2.75
N HIS A 698 11.13 -39.50 3.69
CA HIS A 698 10.03 -40.46 3.59
C HIS A 698 8.69 -39.84 3.14
N PHE A 699 8.57 -38.49 3.10
CA PHE A 699 7.29 -37.83 2.81
C PHE A 699 7.35 -36.68 1.77
N THR A 700 8.51 -36.33 1.19
CA THR A 700 8.60 -35.46 0.01
C THR A 700 9.00 -36.20 -1.27
N LYS A 701 8.11 -37.06 -1.78
CA LYS A 701 8.00 -37.36 -3.22
C LYS A 701 6.53 -37.27 -3.62
N PRO A 702 6.10 -36.25 -4.39
CA PRO A 702 4.82 -36.29 -5.07
C PRO A 702 4.84 -37.44 -6.08
N GLY A 703 3.81 -38.29 -6.05
CA GLY A 703 3.66 -39.39 -6.99
C GLY A 703 3.71 -38.87 -8.43
N SER A 704 4.74 -39.25 -9.17
CA SER A 704 4.75 -39.20 -10.61
C SER A 704 3.59 -40.07 -11.11
N THR A 705 2.72 -39.42 -11.86
CA THR A 705 1.73 -40.01 -12.76
C THR A 705 2.30 -41.21 -13.53
N ALA A 706 1.97 -42.42 -13.10
CA ALA A 706 1.97 -43.59 -13.97
C ALA A 706 0.54 -43.77 -14.52
N CYS A 707 0.23 -42.97 -15.54
CA CYS A 707 -0.87 -43.26 -16.46
C CYS A 707 -0.39 -42.88 -17.86
N ALA A 708 0.42 -43.75 -18.46
CA ALA A 708 0.72 -43.74 -19.88
C ALA A 708 1.13 -45.15 -20.34
N ARG A 709 0.09 -45.87 -20.78
CA ARG A 709 0.03 -46.96 -21.77
C ARG A 709 0.69 -48.33 -21.49
N LYS A 710 0.05 -49.30 -22.14
CA LYS A 710 0.56 -50.58 -22.65
C LYS A 710 2.07 -50.68 -22.72
#